data_AF-A0A2T0M0U7-F1
#
_entry.id   AF-A0A2T0M0U7-F1
#
_cell.length_a   1.000
_cell.length_b   1.000
_cell.length_c   1.000
_cell.angle_alpha   90.00
_cell.angle_beta   90.00
_cell.angle_gamma   90.00
#
_symmetry.space_group_name_H-M   'P 1'
#
loop_
_entity.id
_entity.type
_entity.pdbx_description
1 polymer ?
#
loop_
_entity_poly.entity_id
_entity_poly.type
_entity_poly.pdbx_seq_one_letter_code
_entity_poly.pdbx_strand_id
1 'polypeptide(L)'
;MKDFLRRHWLLLIFLVAGVTLRVLAWLAYRPALLYIDSYRYLDNLDALHPVALNPLGYTFVLKGLLQFGGLAWVEAVQHAVGVGIAVALYALARRNGVWNWLAALVAGVVLLDAYQLQIETMIMSEVWFQALLVGMLWVLLYRGGTTWRQALLAGLLVGAAMITRTIGVVVVVPLVLYLLVAGGALRGRVNWKQVATRCVAGLAGVAIVAGPYMTYAFAVTGSPRLSGASTHVAYGRAATIADCSQLQLEGNLRLFCPAEPLGERRGVDWYTHYVYGNPYWPPGLPAGADKQALADEFAGRVFTNQPLDLAGAVLTDFMKHFGPVKVTSPGDVPADRWYFKTSYPPYSEPPDPGLRMANAAAMFFDGVPVGVNEDIASFLRTYQRGGYLWGPALAVCGLLGAAAVVGAGRARRSGLRSAAFLPTASGLLLLLGSSAFEFSWRYQLPALVLLPIGGAIGLAALFGRNKSPEPARRREKLAPFPDETDSAAIADFRAKYGNAPLAPLTVVIAAYNEAKGIGSVLRDMPGECAGHDVSVLVVVDGATDDTAEVAERNGAFVCVAERNRGQGAALRLGYHLAAECGARYIVTTDADGQYDNGELPMLVKPLLDGSADFVTGSRRLGSEQADSKIRWLGVRVFAALATVLTLRKITDTSFGFRAMGADLATSVTLREPQYQSSELLLGVMARGARVLEVPLSMRLRNNGASKKGRSLYYGANYARVMTGTWLREFVLRRRTRDGRAVRTS
;
A
#
# COMPACT_ATOMS: atom_id res chain seq x y z
N MET A 1 -3.58 12.92 22.87
CA MET A 1 -4.99 12.51 22.76
C MET A 1 -5.86 13.50 21.98
N LYS A 2 -5.91 14.80 22.32
CA LYS A 2 -6.74 15.83 21.61
C LYS A 2 -6.49 15.92 20.09
N ASP A 3 -5.24 15.84 19.65
CA ASP A 3 -4.89 15.88 18.21
C ASP A 3 -5.29 14.62 17.43
N PHE A 4 -5.26 13.46 18.09
CA PHE A 4 -5.72 12.20 17.50
C PHE A 4 -7.23 12.23 17.30
N LEU A 5 -7.97 12.66 18.34
CA LEU A 5 -9.41 12.86 18.30
C LEU A 5 -9.82 13.83 17.20
N ARG A 6 -9.16 15.00 17.10
CA ARG A 6 -9.43 15.97 16.03
C ARG A 6 -9.15 15.44 14.62
N ARG A 7 -8.18 14.55 14.46
CA ARG A 7 -7.81 14.00 13.13
C ARG A 7 -8.68 12.82 12.70
N HIS A 8 -9.29 12.11 13.64
CA HIS A 8 -9.96 10.83 13.42
C HIS A 8 -11.39 10.79 13.96
N TRP A 9 -11.97 11.94 14.28
CA TRP A 9 -13.33 12.06 14.83
C TRP A 9 -14.38 11.30 14.01
N LEU A 10 -14.34 11.38 12.68
CA LEU A 10 -15.32 10.72 11.81
C LEU A 10 -15.22 9.19 11.91
N LEU A 11 -14.00 8.64 12.00
CA LEU A 11 -13.80 7.21 12.23
C LEU A 11 -14.40 6.81 13.59
N LEU A 12 -14.19 7.61 14.63
CA LEU A 12 -14.71 7.30 15.97
C LEU A 12 -16.23 7.31 16.00
N ILE A 13 -16.88 8.25 15.30
CA ILE A 13 -18.34 8.24 15.14
C ILE A 13 -18.81 6.94 14.48
N PHE A 14 -18.19 6.55 13.37
CA PHE A 14 -18.55 5.31 12.68
C PHE A 14 -18.26 4.07 13.52
N LEU A 15 -17.18 4.06 14.31
CA LEU A 15 -16.87 2.95 15.20
C LEU A 15 -17.93 2.82 16.30
N VAL A 16 -18.30 3.93 16.96
CA VAL A 16 -19.33 3.90 18.01
C VAL A 16 -20.67 3.44 17.41
N ALA A 17 -21.09 4.03 16.28
CA ALA A 17 -22.33 3.65 15.63
C ALA A 17 -22.32 2.18 15.15
N GLY A 18 -21.24 1.75 14.49
CA GLY A 18 -21.09 0.40 13.96
C GLY A 18 -20.96 -0.67 15.04
N VAL A 19 -20.31 -0.38 16.16
CA VAL A 19 -20.28 -1.28 17.34
C VAL A 19 -21.66 -1.34 17.99
N THR A 20 -22.35 -0.20 18.12
CA THR A 20 -23.71 -0.16 18.66
C THR A 20 -24.66 -1.02 17.83
N LEU A 21 -24.64 -0.89 16.50
CA LEU A 21 -25.46 -1.71 15.60
C LEU A 21 -25.17 -3.21 15.71
N ARG A 22 -23.89 -3.60 15.91
CA ARG A 22 -23.50 -5.01 16.12
C ARG A 22 -23.98 -5.54 17.47
N VAL A 23 -23.88 -4.74 18.53
CA VAL A 23 -24.42 -5.10 19.84
C VAL A 23 -25.95 -5.25 19.76
N LEU A 24 -26.64 -4.34 19.06
CA LEU A 24 -28.08 -4.46 18.84
C LEU A 24 -28.42 -5.71 18.02
N ALA A 25 -27.66 -6.03 16.96
CA ALA A 25 -27.87 -7.25 16.19
C ALA A 25 -27.70 -8.51 17.05
N TRP A 26 -26.62 -8.58 17.83
CA TRP A 26 -26.34 -9.68 18.76
C TRP A 26 -27.40 -9.82 19.86
N LEU A 27 -28.02 -8.72 20.31
CA LEU A 27 -29.12 -8.76 21.27
C LEU A 27 -30.47 -9.09 20.61
N ALA A 28 -30.62 -8.84 19.32
CA ALA A 28 -31.85 -9.08 18.57
C ALA A 28 -32.11 -10.56 18.34
N TYR A 29 -31.07 -11.39 18.23
CA TYR A 29 -31.19 -12.81 17.93
C TYR A 29 -30.56 -13.62 19.05
N ARG A 30 -31.23 -14.71 19.45
CA ARG A 30 -30.69 -15.66 20.44
C ARG A 30 -30.80 -17.09 19.91
N PRO A 31 -29.69 -17.81 19.71
CA PRO A 31 -28.33 -17.30 19.48
C PRO A 31 -28.25 -16.67 18.07
N ALA A 32 -27.23 -17.01 17.29
CA ALA A 32 -27.07 -16.52 15.91
C ALA A 32 -28.19 -16.98 14.95
N LEU A 33 -28.38 -16.24 13.86
CA LEU A 33 -29.26 -16.66 12.77
C LEU A 33 -28.66 -17.85 12.00
N LEU A 34 -29.48 -18.87 11.77
CA LEU A 34 -29.10 -20.05 11.00
C LEU A 34 -29.70 -20.03 9.61
N TYR A 35 -28.85 -20.02 8.59
CA TYR A 35 -29.24 -20.16 7.18
C TYR A 35 -29.09 -21.61 6.71
N ILE A 36 -29.61 -21.96 5.53
CA ILE A 36 -29.53 -23.32 4.96
C ILE A 36 -28.08 -23.83 4.94
N ASP A 37 -27.14 -22.97 4.57
CA ASP A 37 -25.72 -23.31 4.54
C ASP A 37 -25.11 -23.49 5.95
N SER A 38 -25.70 -22.90 7.00
CA SER A 38 -25.19 -23.02 8.38
C SER A 38 -25.22 -24.46 8.84
N TYR A 39 -26.33 -25.17 8.57
CA TYR A 39 -26.46 -26.60 8.88
C TYR A 39 -25.40 -27.44 8.17
N ARG A 40 -25.09 -27.12 6.90
CA ARG A 40 -24.03 -27.82 6.15
C ARG A 40 -22.66 -27.70 6.82
N TYR A 41 -22.38 -26.58 7.48
CA TYR A 41 -21.14 -26.40 8.24
C TYR A 41 -21.18 -27.13 9.58
N LEU A 42 -22.30 -27.03 10.31
CA LEU A 42 -22.47 -27.65 11.63
C LEU A 42 -22.48 -29.17 11.55
N ASP A 43 -23.18 -29.76 10.58
CA ASP A 43 -23.28 -31.20 10.39
C ASP A 43 -21.95 -31.83 9.95
N ASN A 44 -21.03 -31.02 9.42
CA ASN A 44 -19.74 -31.47 8.90
C ASN A 44 -18.56 -31.17 9.85
N LEU A 45 -18.82 -30.76 11.09
CA LEU A 45 -17.78 -30.40 12.06
C LEU A 45 -16.83 -31.56 12.37
N ASP A 46 -17.34 -32.79 12.44
CA ASP A 46 -16.53 -33.97 12.79
C ASP A 46 -16.09 -34.78 11.59
N ALA A 47 -16.98 -34.93 10.61
CA ALA A 47 -16.72 -35.76 9.45
C ALA A 47 -15.72 -35.11 8.48
N LEU A 48 -15.67 -33.76 8.44
CA LEU A 48 -14.77 -32.96 7.59
C LEU A 48 -14.76 -33.45 6.13
N HIS A 49 -15.92 -33.83 5.61
CA HIS A 49 -16.05 -34.40 4.28
C HIS A 49 -16.06 -33.29 3.21
N PRO A 50 -15.22 -33.40 2.15
CA PRO A 50 -15.08 -32.37 1.11
C PRO A 50 -16.17 -32.43 0.02
N VAL A 51 -17.16 -33.32 0.14
CA VAL A 51 -18.25 -33.52 -0.84
C VAL A 51 -19.39 -32.51 -0.73
N ALA A 52 -19.41 -31.65 0.29
CA ALA A 52 -20.44 -30.65 0.44
C ALA A 52 -20.35 -29.55 -0.64
N LEU A 53 -21.47 -28.85 -0.89
CA LEU A 53 -21.51 -27.65 -1.74
C LEU A 53 -20.50 -26.57 -1.27
N ASN A 54 -20.14 -26.60 0.02
CA ASN A 54 -19.24 -25.66 0.66
C ASN A 54 -17.88 -26.32 0.99
N PRO A 55 -16.75 -25.64 0.74
CA PRO A 55 -15.43 -26.13 1.12
C PRO A 55 -15.17 -26.01 2.64
N LEU A 56 -14.18 -26.76 3.14
CA LEU A 56 -13.97 -27.02 4.59
C LEU A 56 -13.34 -25.87 5.39
N GLY A 57 -12.83 -24.83 4.73
CA GLY A 57 -12.07 -23.76 5.38
C GLY A 57 -12.82 -23.06 6.51
N TYR A 58 -14.11 -22.76 6.30
CA TYR A 58 -14.93 -22.18 7.37
C TYR A 58 -15.31 -23.20 8.44
N THR A 59 -15.53 -24.47 8.09
CA THR A 59 -15.78 -25.55 9.07
C THR A 59 -14.64 -25.67 10.08
N PHE A 60 -13.39 -25.55 9.65
CA PHE A 60 -12.23 -25.53 10.57
C PHE A 60 -12.26 -24.34 11.53
N VAL A 61 -12.58 -23.14 11.02
CA VAL A 61 -12.73 -21.94 11.86
C VAL A 61 -13.86 -22.12 12.86
N LEU A 62 -15.01 -22.60 12.41
CA LEU A 62 -16.19 -22.83 13.22
C LEU A 62 -15.91 -23.87 14.33
N LYS A 63 -15.27 -24.99 14.00
CA LYS A 63 -14.86 -26.02 14.96
C LYS A 63 -13.97 -25.43 16.05
N GLY A 64 -13.02 -24.56 15.69
CA GLY A 64 -12.15 -23.88 16.65
C GLY A 64 -12.90 -22.92 17.57
N LEU A 65 -13.82 -22.12 17.03
CA LEU A 65 -14.59 -21.15 17.83
C LEU A 65 -15.57 -21.84 18.79
N LEU A 66 -16.19 -22.94 18.36
CA LEU A 66 -17.15 -23.69 19.16
C LEU A 66 -16.52 -24.40 20.37
N GLN A 67 -15.18 -24.49 20.45
CA GLN A 67 -14.50 -24.96 21.66
C GLN A 67 -14.58 -23.97 22.82
N PHE A 68 -14.87 -22.69 22.55
CA PHE A 68 -14.88 -21.62 23.54
C PHE A 68 -16.28 -21.13 23.90
N GLY A 69 -17.31 -21.49 23.13
CA GLY A 69 -18.69 -21.09 23.37
C GLY A 69 -19.65 -21.58 22.28
N GLY A 70 -20.94 -21.27 22.41
CA GLY A 70 -21.98 -21.65 21.44
C GLY A 70 -22.04 -20.77 20.20
N LEU A 71 -23.15 -20.84 19.46
CA LEU A 71 -23.38 -20.06 18.24
C LEU A 71 -23.41 -18.55 18.54
N ALA A 72 -23.89 -18.13 19.72
CA ALA A 72 -23.88 -16.73 20.12
C ALA A 72 -22.45 -16.17 20.29
N TRP A 73 -21.50 -17.03 20.69
CA TRP A 73 -20.08 -16.67 20.75
C TRP A 73 -19.47 -16.53 19.36
N VAL A 74 -19.81 -17.45 18.44
CA VAL A 74 -19.37 -17.37 17.04
C VAL A 74 -19.82 -16.06 16.41
N GLU A 75 -21.08 -15.67 16.58
CA GLU A 75 -21.61 -14.39 16.11
C GLU A 75 -20.84 -13.19 16.71
N ALA A 76 -20.60 -13.18 18.03
CA ALA A 76 -19.86 -12.10 18.68
C ALA A 76 -18.44 -11.94 18.10
N VAL A 77 -17.75 -13.05 17.83
CA VAL A 77 -16.44 -13.05 17.19
C VAL A 77 -16.53 -12.55 15.74
N GLN A 78 -17.54 -12.95 14.98
CA GLN A 78 -17.76 -12.45 13.62
C GLN A 78 -17.97 -10.94 13.60
N HIS A 79 -18.76 -10.40 14.52
CA HIS A 79 -18.92 -8.96 14.68
C HIS A 79 -17.59 -8.25 15.00
N ALA A 80 -16.78 -8.82 15.90
CA ALA A 80 -15.45 -8.29 16.22
C ALA A 80 -14.52 -8.30 15.00
N VAL A 81 -14.54 -9.37 14.19
CA VAL A 81 -13.78 -9.45 12.93
C VAL A 81 -14.26 -8.39 11.94
N GLY A 82 -15.57 -8.15 11.82
CA GLY A 82 -16.13 -7.09 10.99
C GLY A 82 -15.61 -5.69 11.35
N VAL A 83 -15.55 -5.38 12.65
CA VAL A 83 -14.92 -4.14 13.16
C VAL A 83 -13.43 -4.11 12.85
N GLY A 84 -12.72 -5.23 13.02
CA GLY A 84 -11.31 -5.38 12.69
C GLY A 84 -11.02 -5.11 11.21
N ILE A 85 -11.85 -5.63 10.31
CA ILE A 85 -11.78 -5.35 8.86
C ILE A 85 -11.90 -3.86 8.60
N ALA A 86 -12.89 -3.18 9.20
CA ALA A 86 -13.11 -1.76 8.99
C ALA A 86 -11.90 -0.91 9.43
N VAL A 87 -11.35 -1.20 10.61
CA VAL A 87 -10.16 -0.52 11.14
C VAL A 87 -8.94 -0.79 10.26
N ALA A 88 -8.77 -2.03 9.80
CA ALA A 88 -7.70 -2.44 8.89
C ALA A 88 -7.80 -1.67 7.57
N LEU A 89 -8.98 -1.55 6.97
CA LEU A 89 -9.20 -0.81 5.73
C LEU A 89 -8.95 0.70 5.92
N TYR A 90 -9.41 1.28 7.03
CA TYR A 90 -9.11 2.66 7.39
C TYR A 90 -7.60 2.92 7.41
N ALA A 91 -6.86 2.13 8.17
CA ALA A 91 -5.42 2.28 8.33
C ALA A 91 -4.68 2.05 7.01
N LEU A 92 -5.11 1.08 6.19
CA LEU A 92 -4.53 0.82 4.88
C LEU A 92 -4.76 1.98 3.91
N ALA A 93 -5.98 2.55 3.87
CA ALA A 93 -6.30 3.71 3.05
C ALA A 93 -5.45 4.93 3.45
N ARG A 94 -5.35 5.23 4.76
CA ARG A 94 -4.51 6.31 5.28
C ARG A 94 -3.06 6.17 4.88
N ARG A 95 -2.54 4.94 4.94
CA ARG A 95 -1.16 4.64 4.59
C ARG A 95 -0.89 4.81 3.10
N ASN A 96 -1.88 4.50 2.25
CA ASN A 96 -1.85 4.74 0.81
C ASN A 96 -2.20 6.19 0.43
N GLY A 97 -2.16 7.13 1.39
CA GLY A 97 -2.27 8.56 1.11
C GLY A 97 -3.69 9.08 0.91
N VAL A 98 -4.72 8.26 1.15
CA VAL A 98 -6.13 8.66 1.11
C VAL A 98 -6.43 9.66 2.25
N TRP A 99 -7.21 10.71 1.99
CA TRP A 99 -7.61 11.72 2.99
C TRP A 99 -8.31 11.12 4.21
N ASN A 100 -8.19 11.76 5.39
CA ASN A 100 -8.72 11.22 6.66
C ASN A 100 -10.22 10.90 6.58
N TRP A 101 -11.01 11.86 6.07
CA TRP A 101 -12.46 11.70 5.97
C TRP A 101 -12.84 10.59 4.99
N LEU A 102 -12.15 10.51 3.85
CA LEU A 102 -12.43 9.48 2.84
C LEU A 102 -12.01 8.09 3.33
N ALA A 103 -10.89 7.97 4.04
CA ALA A 103 -10.50 6.72 4.70
C ALA A 103 -11.53 6.30 5.76
N ALA A 104 -12.10 7.26 6.51
CA ALA A 104 -13.19 6.97 7.44
C ALA A 104 -14.45 6.49 6.71
N LEU A 105 -14.81 7.06 5.54
CA LEU A 105 -15.90 6.55 4.73
C LEU A 105 -15.69 5.10 4.25
N VAL A 106 -14.47 4.73 3.85
CA VAL A 106 -14.13 3.34 3.49
C VAL A 106 -14.43 2.38 4.65
N ALA A 107 -14.04 2.75 5.88
CA ALA A 107 -14.37 1.96 7.07
C ALA A 107 -15.87 2.01 7.40
N GLY A 108 -16.50 3.17 7.19
CA GLY A 108 -17.94 3.39 7.38
C GLY A 108 -18.80 2.43 6.56
N VAL A 109 -18.39 2.07 5.34
CA VAL A 109 -19.08 1.05 4.54
C VAL A 109 -19.20 -0.27 5.31
N VAL A 110 -18.12 -0.77 5.90
CA VAL A 110 -18.15 -2.04 6.64
C VAL A 110 -18.83 -1.89 8.01
N LEU A 111 -18.62 -0.75 8.67
CA LEU A 111 -19.18 -0.50 10.00
C LEU A 111 -20.70 -0.34 9.98
N LEU A 112 -21.24 0.27 8.92
CA LEU A 112 -22.61 0.74 8.88
C LEU A 112 -23.49 -0.03 7.88
N ASP A 113 -22.95 -0.78 6.93
CA ASP A 113 -23.79 -1.48 5.95
C ASP A 113 -24.65 -2.57 6.62
N ALA A 114 -25.96 -2.44 6.50
CA ALA A 114 -26.93 -3.31 7.14
C ALA A 114 -26.87 -4.77 6.64
N TYR A 115 -26.44 -5.02 5.40
CA TYR A 115 -26.26 -6.38 4.88
C TYR A 115 -24.96 -6.98 5.38
N GLN A 116 -23.92 -6.16 5.56
CA GLN A 116 -22.69 -6.58 6.25
C GLN A 116 -22.98 -6.92 7.72
N LEU A 117 -23.79 -6.11 8.42
CA LEU A 117 -24.20 -6.39 9.80
C LEU A 117 -25.04 -7.68 9.88
N GLN A 118 -25.99 -7.85 8.97
CA GLN A 118 -26.88 -9.02 8.95
C GLN A 118 -26.13 -10.32 8.63
N ILE A 119 -25.13 -10.30 7.74
CA ILE A 119 -24.33 -11.50 7.46
C ILE A 119 -23.43 -11.88 8.64
N GLU A 120 -22.97 -10.90 9.43
CA GLU A 120 -22.17 -11.16 10.64
C GLU A 120 -22.97 -11.85 11.75
N THR A 121 -24.30 -11.64 11.78
CA THR A 121 -25.26 -12.34 12.66
C THR A 121 -25.53 -13.78 12.21
N MET A 122 -25.23 -14.13 10.95
CA MET A 122 -25.43 -15.47 10.43
C MET A 122 -24.18 -16.33 10.61
N ILE A 123 -24.35 -17.62 10.94
CA ILE A 123 -23.24 -18.58 10.97
C ILE A 123 -22.81 -18.89 9.54
N MET A 124 -21.96 -18.04 8.95
CA MET A 124 -21.54 -18.09 7.56
C MET A 124 -20.09 -17.64 7.30
N SER A 125 -19.57 -18.02 6.13
CA SER A 125 -18.15 -17.88 5.76
C SER A 125 -17.72 -16.49 5.27
N GLU A 126 -18.64 -15.56 5.02
CA GLU A 126 -18.37 -14.28 4.34
C GLU A 126 -17.37 -13.41 5.10
N VAL A 127 -17.55 -13.27 6.41
CA VAL A 127 -16.74 -12.37 7.24
C VAL A 127 -15.28 -12.84 7.25
N TRP A 128 -15.06 -14.15 7.37
CA TRP A 128 -13.74 -14.76 7.34
C TRP A 128 -13.11 -14.68 5.95
N PHE A 129 -13.91 -14.91 4.90
CA PHE A 129 -13.46 -14.70 3.53
C PHE A 129 -13.01 -13.25 3.28
N GLN A 130 -13.81 -12.27 3.71
CA GLN A 130 -13.45 -10.84 3.63
C GLN A 130 -12.18 -10.53 4.44
N ALA A 131 -12.03 -11.09 5.64
CA ALA A 131 -10.84 -10.90 6.47
C ALA A 131 -9.56 -11.39 5.76
N LEU A 132 -9.63 -12.56 5.09
CA LEU A 132 -8.52 -13.10 4.31
C LEU A 132 -8.16 -12.20 3.10
N LEU A 133 -9.17 -11.69 2.39
CA LEU A 133 -8.96 -10.75 1.28
C LEU A 133 -8.32 -9.43 1.76
N VAL A 134 -8.77 -8.89 2.89
CA VAL A 134 -8.21 -7.68 3.50
C VAL A 134 -6.80 -7.94 4.02
N GLY A 135 -6.53 -9.12 4.56
CA GLY A 135 -5.20 -9.58 4.92
C GLY A 135 -4.25 -9.60 3.71
N MET A 136 -4.69 -10.12 2.57
CA MET A 136 -3.94 -10.09 1.32
C MET A 136 -3.60 -8.64 0.90
N LEU A 137 -4.59 -7.74 0.95
CA LEU A 137 -4.36 -6.32 0.66
C LEU A 137 -3.32 -5.71 1.62
N TRP A 138 -3.39 -6.02 2.92
CA TRP A 138 -2.41 -5.57 3.89
C TRP A 138 -1.00 -6.07 3.56
N VAL A 139 -0.83 -7.36 3.34
CA VAL A 139 0.49 -7.95 3.06
C VAL A 139 1.15 -7.28 1.84
N LEU A 140 0.37 -7.01 0.79
CA LEU A 140 0.88 -6.52 -0.49
C LEU A 140 0.94 -4.99 -0.61
N LEU A 141 0.07 -4.25 0.08
CA LEU A 141 -0.04 -2.80 -0.04
C LEU A 141 0.52 -2.05 1.18
N TYR A 142 0.89 -2.74 2.27
CA TYR A 142 1.40 -2.08 3.47
C TYR A 142 2.82 -1.51 3.32
N ARG A 143 3.67 -2.07 2.46
CA ARG A 143 5.03 -1.55 2.21
C ARG A 143 5.19 -1.25 0.72
N GLY A 144 5.94 -0.18 0.39
CA GLY A 144 6.13 0.34 -0.98
C GLY A 144 6.89 -0.58 -1.96
N GLY A 145 7.02 -1.86 -1.64
CA GLY A 145 7.59 -2.91 -2.48
C GLY A 145 7.12 -4.29 -2.03
N THR A 146 6.96 -5.21 -2.98
CA THR A 146 6.56 -6.59 -2.71
C THR A 146 7.77 -7.52 -2.74
N THR A 147 8.11 -8.10 -1.60
CA THR A 147 9.14 -9.16 -1.49
C THR A 147 8.55 -10.53 -1.83
N TRP A 148 9.41 -11.52 -2.11
CA TRP A 148 8.94 -12.90 -2.32
C TRP A 148 8.23 -13.48 -1.08
N ARG A 149 8.65 -13.09 0.13
CA ARG A 149 7.99 -13.49 1.38
C ARG A 149 6.57 -12.92 1.50
N GLN A 150 6.39 -11.66 1.12
CA GLN A 150 5.05 -11.06 1.06
C GLN A 150 4.20 -11.71 -0.02
N ALA A 151 4.78 -12.03 -1.18
CA ALA A 151 4.06 -12.75 -2.23
C ALA A 151 3.61 -14.14 -1.74
N LEU A 152 4.51 -14.90 -1.11
CA LEU A 152 4.20 -16.19 -0.48
C LEU A 152 3.07 -16.06 0.53
N LEU A 153 3.16 -15.12 1.47
CA LEU A 153 2.14 -14.90 2.49
C LEU A 153 0.79 -14.49 1.89
N ALA A 154 0.79 -13.62 0.87
CA ALA A 154 -0.42 -13.27 0.14
C ALA A 154 -1.02 -14.49 -0.59
N GLY A 155 -0.17 -15.35 -1.15
CA GLY A 155 -0.57 -16.62 -1.73
C GLY A 155 -1.22 -17.56 -0.72
N LEU A 156 -0.64 -17.71 0.47
CA LEU A 156 -1.22 -18.50 1.57
C LEU A 156 -2.62 -17.98 1.95
N LEU A 157 -2.78 -16.66 2.05
CA LEU A 157 -4.08 -16.05 2.36
C LEU A 157 -5.11 -16.26 1.24
N VAL A 158 -4.71 -16.18 -0.03
CA VAL A 158 -5.59 -16.50 -1.17
C VAL A 158 -5.95 -17.99 -1.20
N GLY A 159 -5.00 -18.88 -0.93
CA GLY A 159 -5.26 -20.32 -0.80
C GLY A 159 -6.25 -20.62 0.34
N ALA A 160 -6.08 -19.98 1.50
CA ALA A 160 -7.04 -20.04 2.61
C ALA A 160 -8.42 -19.50 2.21
N ALA A 161 -8.46 -18.41 1.43
CA ALA A 161 -9.70 -17.83 0.94
C ALA A 161 -10.43 -18.80 -0.02
N MET A 162 -9.69 -19.51 -0.89
CA MET A 162 -10.24 -20.53 -1.80
C MET A 162 -10.90 -21.70 -1.07
N ILE A 163 -10.28 -22.21 0.00
CA ILE A 163 -10.86 -23.29 0.78
C ILE A 163 -11.94 -22.80 1.76
N THR A 164 -12.03 -21.49 2.01
CA THR A 164 -13.13 -20.89 2.77
C THR A 164 -14.35 -20.66 1.87
N ARG A 165 -14.12 -20.19 0.64
CA ARG A 165 -15.14 -20.04 -0.42
C ARG A 165 -14.50 -20.27 -1.79
N THR A 166 -15.10 -21.13 -2.60
CA THR A 166 -14.58 -21.52 -3.92
C THR A 166 -14.38 -20.35 -4.87
N ILE A 167 -15.24 -19.32 -4.81
CA ILE A 167 -15.11 -18.08 -5.60
C ILE A 167 -13.75 -17.36 -5.36
N GLY A 168 -13.06 -17.64 -4.26
CA GLY A 168 -11.72 -17.16 -3.98
C GLY A 168 -10.70 -17.50 -5.08
N VAL A 169 -10.94 -18.52 -5.90
CA VAL A 169 -10.08 -18.87 -7.05
C VAL A 169 -9.91 -17.69 -8.02
N VAL A 170 -10.95 -16.87 -8.17
CA VAL A 170 -10.96 -15.72 -9.07
C VAL A 170 -9.95 -14.65 -8.64
N VAL A 171 -9.57 -14.63 -7.35
CA VAL A 171 -8.59 -13.67 -6.79
C VAL A 171 -7.14 -14.03 -7.14
N VAL A 172 -6.87 -15.26 -7.60
CA VAL A 172 -5.54 -15.66 -8.08
C VAL A 172 -5.09 -14.82 -9.27
N VAL A 173 -6.01 -14.51 -10.20
CA VAL A 173 -5.72 -13.69 -11.38
C VAL A 173 -5.24 -12.28 -11.02
N PRO A 174 -5.99 -11.46 -10.25
CA PRO A 174 -5.52 -10.14 -9.85
C PRO A 174 -4.30 -10.19 -8.93
N LEU A 175 -4.10 -11.25 -8.13
CA LEU A 175 -2.85 -11.46 -7.39
C LEU A 175 -1.65 -11.58 -8.34
N VAL A 176 -1.71 -12.50 -9.31
CA VAL A 176 -0.61 -12.73 -10.26
C VAL A 176 -0.35 -11.48 -11.10
N LEU A 177 -1.40 -10.86 -11.63
CA LEU A 177 -1.28 -9.61 -12.38
C LEU A 177 -0.67 -8.48 -11.54
N TYR A 178 -1.05 -8.37 -10.27
CA TYR A 178 -0.43 -7.40 -9.36
C TYR A 178 1.06 -7.68 -9.18
N LEU A 179 1.47 -8.94 -8.98
CA LEU A 179 2.87 -9.33 -8.82
C LEU A 179 3.69 -9.08 -10.09
N LEU A 180 3.10 -9.29 -11.28
CA LEU A 180 3.71 -8.98 -12.58
C LEU A 180 3.91 -7.45 -12.75
N VAL A 181 2.91 -6.66 -12.38
CA VAL A 181 2.87 -5.22 -12.64
C VAL A 181 3.63 -4.40 -11.58
N ALA A 182 3.55 -4.78 -10.31
CA ALA A 182 4.28 -4.15 -9.20
C ALA A 182 5.78 -4.45 -9.22
N GLY A 183 6.22 -5.44 -10.01
CA GLY A 183 7.61 -5.85 -10.22
C GLY A 183 8.40 -5.04 -11.26
N GLY A 184 7.94 -3.84 -11.63
CA GLY A 184 8.71 -2.91 -12.48
C GLY A 184 8.24 -2.79 -13.93
N ALA A 185 7.27 -3.59 -14.39
CA ALA A 185 6.79 -3.58 -15.78
C ALA A 185 6.30 -2.20 -16.26
N LEU A 186 5.82 -1.35 -15.35
CA LEU A 186 5.32 0.00 -15.66
C LEU A 186 6.27 1.15 -15.26
N ARG A 187 7.48 0.88 -14.74
CA ARG A 187 8.38 1.92 -14.20
C ARG A 187 9.80 1.96 -14.77
N GLY A 188 10.13 1.17 -15.81
CA GLY A 188 11.46 1.10 -16.41
C GLY A 188 12.22 -0.19 -16.06
N ARG A 189 13.41 -0.41 -16.67
CA ARG A 189 14.18 -1.68 -16.76
C ARG A 189 13.76 -2.76 -15.73
N VAL A 190 12.93 -3.68 -16.21
CA VAL A 190 12.33 -4.78 -15.43
C VAL A 190 13.40 -5.82 -15.09
N ASN A 191 13.52 -6.19 -13.82
CA ASN A 191 14.28 -7.36 -13.42
C ASN A 191 13.37 -8.61 -13.44
N TRP A 192 13.27 -9.26 -14.60
CA TRP A 192 12.41 -10.42 -14.82
C TRP A 192 12.66 -11.58 -13.85
N LYS A 193 13.91 -11.75 -13.37
CA LYS A 193 14.21 -12.77 -12.34
C LYS A 193 13.45 -12.47 -11.04
N GLN A 194 13.48 -11.23 -10.57
CA GLN A 194 12.75 -10.83 -9.36
C GLN A 194 11.23 -10.93 -9.52
N VAL A 195 10.71 -10.60 -10.70
CA VAL A 195 9.27 -10.76 -11.02
C VAL A 195 8.89 -12.24 -10.96
N ALA A 196 9.64 -13.11 -11.65
CA ALA A 196 9.42 -14.55 -11.64
C ALA A 196 9.47 -15.12 -10.22
N THR A 197 10.47 -14.76 -9.41
CA THR A 197 10.57 -15.23 -8.01
C THR A 197 9.34 -14.86 -7.19
N ARG A 198 8.79 -13.65 -7.36
CA ARG A 198 7.58 -13.22 -6.62
C ARG A 198 6.33 -13.96 -7.10
N CYS A 199 6.15 -14.10 -8.41
CA CYS A 199 5.02 -14.84 -8.98
C CYS A 199 5.06 -16.32 -8.56
N VAL A 200 6.22 -16.97 -8.66
CA VAL A 200 6.42 -18.35 -8.19
C VAL A 200 6.16 -18.45 -6.70
N ALA A 201 6.67 -17.54 -5.87
CA ALA A 201 6.40 -17.55 -4.44
C ALA A 201 4.90 -17.37 -4.11
N GLY A 202 4.21 -16.46 -4.81
CA GLY A 202 2.77 -16.26 -4.64
C GLY A 202 1.95 -17.48 -5.02
N LEU A 203 2.24 -18.10 -6.17
CA LEU A 203 1.58 -19.33 -6.61
C LEU A 203 1.92 -20.51 -5.70
N ALA A 204 3.16 -20.63 -5.22
CA ALA A 204 3.55 -21.62 -4.24
C ALA A 204 2.76 -21.45 -2.94
N GLY A 205 2.54 -20.22 -2.47
CA GLY A 205 1.70 -19.94 -1.31
C GLY A 205 0.26 -20.42 -1.50
N VAL A 206 -0.33 -20.17 -2.67
CA VAL A 206 -1.66 -20.69 -2.99
C VAL A 206 -1.67 -22.22 -2.94
N ALA A 207 -0.68 -22.85 -3.60
CA ALA A 207 -0.56 -24.31 -3.69
C ALA A 207 -0.32 -24.98 -2.33
N ILE A 208 0.42 -24.36 -1.41
CA ILE A 208 0.67 -24.89 -0.06
C ILE A 208 -0.63 -25.11 0.73
N VAL A 209 -1.65 -24.28 0.50
CA VAL A 209 -2.94 -24.40 1.20
C VAL A 209 -3.96 -25.15 0.35
N ALA A 210 -4.16 -24.75 -0.90
CA ALA A 210 -5.17 -25.34 -1.77
C ALA A 210 -4.78 -26.76 -2.23
N GLY A 211 -3.50 -27.03 -2.42
CA GLY A 211 -2.99 -28.32 -2.91
C GLY A 211 -3.35 -29.49 -2.00
N PRO A 212 -2.96 -29.49 -0.70
CA PRO A 212 -3.33 -30.55 0.23
C PRO A 212 -4.84 -30.78 0.32
N TYR A 213 -5.63 -29.70 0.33
CA TYR A 213 -7.09 -29.78 0.32
C TYR A 213 -7.62 -30.45 -0.95
N MET A 214 -7.12 -30.06 -2.13
CA MET A 214 -7.53 -30.68 -3.40
C MET A 214 -7.09 -32.13 -3.51
N THR A 215 -5.91 -32.50 -3.00
CA THR A 215 -5.46 -33.89 -2.91
C THR A 215 -6.36 -34.71 -2.00
N TYR A 216 -6.75 -34.17 -0.84
CA TYR A 216 -7.71 -34.81 0.05
C TYR A 216 -9.08 -34.96 -0.61
N ALA A 217 -9.59 -33.92 -1.25
CA ALA A 217 -10.84 -33.97 -2.00
C ALA A 217 -10.80 -35.02 -3.12
N PHE A 218 -9.69 -35.10 -3.85
CA PHE A 218 -9.49 -36.12 -4.89
C PHE A 218 -9.46 -37.53 -4.30
N ALA A 219 -8.75 -37.74 -3.19
CA ALA A 219 -8.68 -39.06 -2.55
C ALA A 219 -10.05 -39.56 -2.05
N VAL A 220 -10.92 -38.65 -1.61
CA VAL A 220 -12.27 -39.00 -1.12
C VAL A 220 -13.28 -39.13 -2.25
N THR A 221 -13.18 -38.32 -3.30
CA THR A 221 -14.24 -38.16 -4.32
C THR A 221 -13.89 -38.67 -5.71
N GLY A 222 -12.62 -38.95 -5.97
CA GLY A 222 -12.10 -39.22 -7.32
C GLY A 222 -12.07 -38.00 -8.25
N SER A 223 -12.41 -36.79 -7.76
CA SER A 223 -12.46 -35.57 -8.56
C SER A 223 -11.53 -34.47 -8.01
N PRO A 224 -10.70 -33.81 -8.85
CA PRO A 224 -9.77 -32.77 -8.38
C PRO A 224 -10.45 -31.42 -8.12
N ARG A 225 -11.77 -31.40 -7.94
CA ARG A 225 -12.58 -30.18 -7.79
C ARG A 225 -12.50 -29.61 -6.36
N LEU A 226 -12.55 -28.28 -6.23
CA LEU A 226 -12.56 -27.59 -4.93
C LEU A 226 -13.89 -27.77 -4.15
N SER A 227 -14.97 -28.08 -4.85
CA SER A 227 -16.30 -28.40 -4.29
C SER A 227 -17.11 -29.26 -5.26
N GLY A 228 -18.06 -30.04 -4.75
CA GLY A 228 -19.04 -30.78 -5.58
C GLY A 228 -20.05 -29.89 -6.33
N ALA A 229 -20.13 -28.60 -6.01
CA ALA A 229 -21.15 -27.68 -6.55
C ALA A 229 -21.00 -27.30 -8.03
N SER A 230 -19.84 -27.53 -8.65
CA SER A 230 -19.52 -26.94 -9.96
C SER A 230 -20.51 -27.37 -11.06
N THR A 231 -20.94 -28.64 -11.06
CA THR A 231 -21.86 -29.17 -12.07
C THR A 231 -23.29 -28.65 -11.87
N HIS A 232 -23.76 -28.58 -10.62
CA HIS A 232 -25.10 -28.06 -10.29
C HIS A 232 -25.30 -26.63 -10.81
N VAL A 233 -24.28 -25.79 -10.60
CA VAL A 233 -24.32 -24.37 -10.94
C VAL A 233 -24.12 -24.16 -12.45
N ALA A 234 -23.21 -24.92 -13.08
CA ALA A 234 -23.02 -24.86 -14.53
C ALA A 234 -24.30 -25.26 -15.27
N TYR A 235 -24.96 -26.35 -14.85
CA TYR A 235 -26.25 -26.74 -15.38
C TYR A 235 -27.31 -25.66 -15.16
N GLY A 236 -27.45 -25.13 -13.94
CA GLY A 236 -28.45 -24.10 -13.64
C GLY A 236 -28.30 -22.87 -14.54
N ARG A 237 -27.07 -22.38 -14.74
CA ARG A 237 -26.80 -21.28 -15.66
C ARG A 237 -27.16 -21.64 -17.10
N ALA A 238 -26.72 -22.80 -17.58
CA ALA A 238 -27.02 -23.26 -18.93
C ALA A 238 -28.54 -23.38 -19.16
N ALA A 239 -29.27 -23.96 -18.20
CA ALA A 239 -30.72 -24.12 -18.25
C ALA A 239 -31.44 -22.78 -18.41
N THR A 240 -30.98 -21.69 -17.78
CA THR A 240 -31.65 -20.38 -17.94
C THR A 240 -31.53 -19.77 -19.34
N ILE A 241 -30.51 -20.14 -20.11
CA ILE A 241 -30.20 -19.49 -21.41
C ILE A 241 -30.36 -20.42 -22.62
N ALA A 242 -30.38 -21.75 -22.42
CA ALA A 242 -30.31 -22.71 -23.51
C ALA A 242 -31.49 -22.65 -24.49
N ASP A 243 -31.30 -22.08 -25.67
CA ASP A 243 -32.20 -22.33 -26.80
C ASP A 243 -31.89 -23.70 -27.41
N CYS A 244 -32.61 -24.74 -26.97
CA CYS A 244 -32.37 -26.10 -27.41
C CYS A 244 -32.73 -26.35 -28.88
N SER A 245 -33.50 -25.47 -29.53
CA SER A 245 -33.78 -25.57 -30.96
C SER A 245 -32.53 -25.36 -31.82
N GLN A 246 -31.55 -24.61 -31.28
CA GLN A 246 -30.28 -24.31 -31.93
C GLN A 246 -29.15 -25.25 -31.51
N LEU A 247 -29.44 -26.24 -30.66
CA LEU A 247 -28.45 -27.18 -30.14
C LEU A 247 -28.63 -28.56 -30.76
N GLN A 248 -27.54 -29.11 -31.27
CA GLN A 248 -27.49 -30.54 -31.58
C GLN A 248 -27.41 -31.30 -30.26
N LEU A 249 -28.55 -31.73 -29.73
CA LEU A 249 -28.65 -32.58 -28.55
C LEU A 249 -29.00 -34.01 -28.99
N GLU A 250 -28.12 -34.96 -28.72
CA GLU A 250 -28.28 -36.38 -29.06
C GLU A 250 -28.64 -37.21 -27.83
N GLY A 251 -29.42 -38.29 -28.03
CA GLY A 251 -29.75 -39.25 -26.99
C GLY A 251 -30.25 -38.61 -25.69
N ASN A 252 -29.62 -38.99 -24.57
CA ASN A 252 -30.01 -38.58 -23.22
C ASN A 252 -29.77 -37.09 -22.93
N LEU A 253 -28.95 -36.37 -23.72
CA LEU A 253 -28.72 -34.93 -23.49
C LEU A 253 -29.99 -34.09 -23.68
N ARG A 254 -30.95 -34.54 -24.50
CA ARG A 254 -32.23 -33.84 -24.68
C ARG A 254 -33.04 -33.76 -23.39
N LEU A 255 -32.87 -34.73 -22.49
CA LEU A 255 -33.56 -34.78 -21.19
C LEU A 255 -33.13 -33.62 -20.25
N PHE A 256 -31.99 -32.99 -20.52
CA PHE A 256 -31.46 -31.88 -19.73
C PHE A 256 -31.98 -30.51 -20.20
N CYS A 257 -32.63 -30.44 -21.36
CA CYS A 257 -33.24 -29.23 -21.84
C CYS A 257 -34.50 -28.87 -21.03
N PRO A 258 -34.62 -27.65 -20.47
CA PRO A 258 -35.85 -27.20 -19.83
C PRO A 258 -37.01 -27.15 -20.83
N ALA A 259 -38.18 -27.62 -20.41
CA ALA A 259 -39.38 -27.63 -21.25
C ALA A 259 -40.02 -26.23 -21.37
N GLU A 260 -39.75 -25.35 -20.41
CA GLU A 260 -40.29 -24.00 -20.37
C GLU A 260 -39.66 -23.11 -21.46
N PRO A 261 -40.46 -22.27 -22.16
CA PRO A 261 -39.94 -21.25 -23.07
C PRO A 261 -38.97 -20.31 -22.36
N LEU A 262 -37.97 -19.76 -23.08
CA LEU A 262 -36.90 -18.94 -22.49
C LEU A 262 -37.40 -17.81 -21.58
N GLY A 263 -38.48 -17.12 -21.96
CA GLY A 263 -39.05 -16.01 -21.17
C GLY A 263 -39.79 -16.43 -19.89
N GLU A 264 -40.11 -17.71 -19.74
CA GLU A 264 -40.85 -18.27 -18.60
C GLU A 264 -39.95 -19.12 -17.68
N ARG A 265 -38.67 -19.25 -18.02
CA ARG A 265 -37.71 -20.03 -17.23
C ARG A 265 -37.49 -19.39 -15.86
N ARG A 266 -37.33 -20.26 -14.86
CA ARG A 266 -36.99 -19.84 -13.49
C ARG A 266 -35.51 -19.48 -13.37
N GLY A 267 -35.13 -18.98 -12.20
CA GLY A 267 -33.75 -18.56 -11.92
C GLY A 267 -32.75 -19.71 -11.84
N VAL A 268 -31.46 -19.35 -11.82
CA VAL A 268 -30.35 -20.31 -11.67
C VAL A 268 -30.48 -21.12 -10.37
N ASP A 269 -30.75 -20.45 -9.22
CA ASP A 269 -31.00 -21.08 -7.90
C ASP A 269 -32.04 -22.20 -8.01
N TRP A 270 -33.11 -21.99 -8.80
CA TRP A 270 -34.16 -22.99 -9.01
C TRP A 270 -33.65 -24.23 -9.73
N TYR A 271 -33.02 -24.06 -10.89
CA TYR A 271 -32.52 -25.18 -11.69
C TYR A 271 -31.37 -25.92 -10.99
N THR A 272 -30.53 -25.21 -10.25
CA THR A 272 -29.39 -25.78 -9.50
C THR A 272 -29.86 -26.65 -8.32
N HIS A 273 -30.83 -26.18 -7.53
CA HIS A 273 -31.20 -26.83 -6.28
C HIS A 273 -32.44 -27.73 -6.37
N TYR A 274 -33.45 -27.36 -7.16
CA TYR A 274 -34.72 -28.09 -7.20
C TYR A 274 -34.83 -29.03 -8.40
N VAL A 275 -34.29 -28.62 -9.55
CA VAL A 275 -34.30 -29.47 -10.75
C VAL A 275 -33.12 -30.44 -10.71
N TYR A 276 -31.89 -29.94 -10.83
CA TYR A 276 -30.71 -30.79 -10.81
C TYR A 276 -30.50 -31.46 -9.45
N GLY A 277 -30.77 -30.75 -8.35
CA GLY A 277 -30.64 -31.30 -7.00
C GLY A 277 -31.61 -32.45 -6.68
N ASN A 278 -32.69 -32.63 -7.45
CA ASN A 278 -33.57 -33.78 -7.32
C ASN A 278 -32.86 -35.07 -7.79
N PRO A 279 -32.65 -36.08 -6.92
CA PRO A 279 -31.97 -37.32 -7.29
C PRO A 279 -32.65 -38.09 -8.43
N TYR A 280 -33.97 -37.94 -8.59
CA TYR A 280 -34.78 -38.67 -9.56
C TYR A 280 -34.91 -37.94 -10.90
N TRP A 281 -34.33 -36.74 -11.03
CA TRP A 281 -34.33 -35.97 -12.28
C TRP A 281 -33.02 -36.18 -13.06
N PRO A 282 -33.03 -36.20 -14.41
CA PRO A 282 -34.20 -36.09 -15.28
C PRO A 282 -34.97 -37.42 -15.43
N PRO A 283 -36.30 -37.37 -15.56
CA PRO A 283 -37.10 -38.57 -15.78
C PRO A 283 -36.71 -39.25 -17.10
N GLY A 284 -36.65 -40.58 -17.10
CA GLY A 284 -36.28 -41.37 -18.29
C GLY A 284 -34.77 -41.53 -18.51
N LEU A 285 -33.93 -41.04 -17.60
CA LEU A 285 -32.50 -41.32 -17.63
C LEU A 285 -32.25 -42.83 -17.36
N PRO A 286 -31.56 -43.57 -18.24
CA PRO A 286 -31.32 -45.00 -18.04
C PRO A 286 -30.56 -45.31 -16.72
N ALA A 287 -30.90 -46.44 -16.10
CA ALA A 287 -30.19 -46.90 -14.90
C ALA A 287 -28.70 -47.08 -15.19
N GLY A 288 -27.84 -46.46 -14.36
CA GLY A 288 -26.38 -46.48 -14.53
C GLY A 288 -25.81 -45.37 -15.42
N ALA A 289 -26.65 -44.52 -16.03
CA ALA A 289 -26.16 -43.35 -16.75
C ALA A 289 -25.58 -42.30 -15.79
N ASP A 290 -24.44 -41.71 -16.18
CA ASP A 290 -23.78 -40.69 -15.40
C ASP A 290 -24.49 -39.32 -15.58
N LYS A 291 -25.42 -39.03 -14.67
CA LYS A 291 -26.14 -37.75 -14.62
C LYS A 291 -25.19 -36.56 -14.57
N GLN A 292 -24.05 -36.68 -13.89
CA GLN A 292 -23.11 -35.57 -13.72
C GLN A 292 -22.38 -35.29 -15.03
N ALA A 293 -21.86 -36.32 -15.68
CA ALA A 293 -21.18 -36.18 -16.97
C ALA A 293 -22.11 -35.59 -18.04
N LEU A 294 -23.35 -36.05 -18.13
CA LEU A 294 -24.33 -35.55 -19.11
C LEU A 294 -24.73 -34.09 -18.86
N ALA A 295 -24.84 -33.66 -17.60
CA ALA A 295 -25.12 -32.27 -17.26
C ALA A 295 -23.95 -31.34 -17.55
N ASP A 296 -22.73 -31.78 -17.24
CA ASP A 296 -21.49 -31.06 -17.58
C ASP A 296 -21.38 -30.92 -19.12
N GLU A 297 -21.69 -31.98 -19.87
CA GLU A 297 -21.70 -31.97 -21.33
C GLU A 297 -22.78 -31.04 -21.90
N PHE A 298 -24.02 -31.10 -21.38
CA PHE A 298 -25.11 -30.20 -21.77
C PHE A 298 -24.71 -28.73 -21.55
N ALA A 299 -24.21 -28.39 -20.35
CA ALA A 299 -23.76 -27.04 -20.05
C ALA A 299 -22.63 -26.59 -20.98
N GLY A 300 -21.66 -27.47 -21.26
CA GLY A 300 -20.58 -27.22 -22.21
C GLY A 300 -21.08 -26.94 -23.63
N ARG A 301 -22.05 -27.71 -24.13
CA ARG A 301 -22.68 -27.48 -25.44
C ARG A 301 -23.41 -26.14 -25.49
N VAL A 302 -24.16 -25.79 -24.45
CA VAL A 302 -24.84 -24.48 -24.36
C VAL A 302 -23.82 -23.35 -24.39
N PHE A 303 -22.81 -23.37 -23.52
CA PHE A 303 -21.83 -22.27 -23.42
C PHE A 303 -20.98 -22.09 -24.68
N THR A 304 -20.70 -23.18 -25.40
CA THR A 304 -19.90 -23.13 -26.63
C THR A 304 -20.71 -22.65 -27.82
N ASN A 305 -21.98 -23.05 -27.94
CA ASN A 305 -22.83 -22.71 -29.09
C ASN A 305 -23.65 -21.42 -28.88
N GLN A 306 -23.86 -20.97 -27.64
CA GLN A 306 -24.61 -19.76 -27.28
C GLN A 306 -23.78 -18.80 -26.39
N PRO A 307 -22.56 -18.39 -26.82
CA PRO A 307 -21.66 -17.60 -25.99
C PRO A 307 -22.16 -16.16 -25.75
N LEU A 308 -22.94 -15.60 -26.69
CA LEU A 308 -23.50 -14.25 -26.55
C LEU A 308 -24.64 -14.21 -25.54
N ASP A 309 -25.49 -15.24 -25.50
CA ASP A 309 -26.56 -15.36 -24.51
C ASP A 309 -25.99 -15.54 -23.10
N LEU A 310 -24.92 -16.35 -22.98
CA LEU A 310 -24.17 -16.45 -21.73
C LEU A 310 -23.59 -15.09 -21.31
N ALA A 311 -22.87 -14.41 -22.21
CA ALA A 311 -22.28 -13.11 -21.90
C ALA A 311 -23.34 -12.07 -21.51
N GLY A 312 -24.48 -12.06 -22.20
CA GLY A 312 -25.61 -11.17 -21.91
C GLY A 312 -26.24 -11.44 -20.55
N ALA A 313 -26.47 -12.71 -20.19
CA ALA A 313 -26.99 -13.10 -18.89
C ALA A 313 -26.03 -12.72 -17.75
N VAL A 314 -24.73 -13.01 -17.91
CA VAL A 314 -23.69 -12.67 -16.93
C VAL A 314 -23.55 -11.16 -16.77
N LEU A 315 -23.59 -10.39 -17.87
CA LEU A 315 -23.53 -8.93 -17.81
C LEU A 315 -24.77 -8.35 -17.14
N THR A 316 -25.96 -8.90 -17.41
CA THR A 316 -27.21 -8.49 -16.76
C THR A 316 -27.11 -8.69 -15.25
N ASP A 317 -26.67 -9.86 -14.80
CA ASP A 317 -26.46 -10.17 -13.39
C ASP A 317 -25.37 -9.29 -12.76
N PHE A 318 -24.29 -9.02 -13.50
CA PHE A 318 -23.23 -8.11 -13.06
C PHE A 318 -23.75 -6.69 -12.82
N MET A 319 -24.59 -6.17 -13.71
CA MET A 319 -25.15 -4.83 -13.61
C MET A 319 -26.13 -4.68 -12.44
N LYS A 320 -26.85 -5.74 -12.06
CA LYS A 320 -27.74 -5.72 -10.88
C LYS A 320 -27.01 -5.35 -9.59
N HIS A 321 -25.72 -5.69 -9.45
CA HIS A 321 -24.90 -5.28 -8.30
C HIS A 321 -24.74 -3.76 -8.15
N PHE A 322 -25.09 -2.97 -9.16
CA PHE A 322 -25.01 -1.51 -9.11
C PHE A 322 -26.38 -0.83 -9.05
N GLY A 323 -27.46 -1.60 -8.84
CA GLY A 323 -28.80 -1.08 -8.67
C GLY A 323 -28.94 -0.15 -7.45
N PRO A 324 -29.77 0.90 -7.51
CA PRO A 324 -29.95 1.86 -6.41
C PRO A 324 -30.62 1.24 -5.19
N VAL A 325 -31.48 0.24 -5.39
CA VAL A 325 -32.24 -0.42 -4.34
C VAL A 325 -32.03 -1.93 -4.42
N LYS A 326 -31.89 -2.58 -3.26
CA LYS A 326 -31.75 -4.03 -3.18
C LYS A 326 -33.12 -4.73 -3.15
N VAL A 327 -33.64 -4.99 -4.35
CA VAL A 327 -34.93 -5.67 -4.58
C VAL A 327 -34.73 -7.06 -5.20
N THR A 328 -35.77 -7.87 -5.20
CA THR A 328 -35.81 -9.16 -5.92
C THR A 328 -36.38 -8.93 -7.32
N SER A 329 -35.66 -9.35 -8.36
CA SER A 329 -36.20 -9.44 -9.72
C SER A 329 -36.63 -10.88 -10.02
N PRO A 330 -37.48 -11.12 -11.04
CA PRO A 330 -37.79 -12.48 -11.48
C PRO A 330 -36.52 -13.28 -11.78
N GLY A 331 -36.43 -14.49 -11.22
CA GLY A 331 -35.26 -15.37 -11.36
C GLY A 331 -34.08 -15.07 -10.44
N ASP A 332 -34.13 -14.01 -9.63
CA ASP A 332 -33.09 -13.72 -8.64
C ASP A 332 -33.29 -14.54 -7.36
N VAL A 333 -32.19 -14.78 -6.64
CA VAL A 333 -32.28 -15.23 -5.24
C VAL A 333 -33.03 -14.14 -4.44
N PRO A 334 -34.10 -14.49 -3.70
CA PRO A 334 -34.91 -13.51 -3.00
C PRO A 334 -34.09 -12.62 -2.05
N ALA A 335 -34.23 -11.30 -2.20
CA ALA A 335 -33.53 -10.31 -1.39
C ALA A 335 -33.91 -10.40 0.10
N ASP A 336 -35.10 -10.92 0.41
CA ASP A 336 -35.58 -11.09 1.77
C ASP A 336 -34.75 -12.07 2.59
N ARG A 337 -34.05 -13.02 1.96
CA ARG A 337 -33.10 -13.90 2.63
C ARG A 337 -32.00 -13.10 3.36
N TRP A 338 -31.67 -11.91 2.86
CA TRP A 338 -30.60 -11.02 3.34
C TRP A 338 -31.12 -9.83 4.15
N TYR A 339 -32.39 -9.86 4.54
CA TYR A 339 -32.99 -8.86 5.40
C TYR A 339 -32.87 -9.24 6.87
N PHE A 340 -32.75 -8.24 7.77
CA PHE A 340 -32.98 -8.48 9.19
C PHE A 340 -34.38 -9.06 9.38
N LYS A 341 -34.49 -10.12 10.18
CA LYS A 341 -35.72 -10.89 10.34
C LYS A 341 -36.41 -10.48 11.64
N THR A 342 -37.68 -10.11 11.56
CA THR A 342 -38.49 -9.73 12.74
C THR A 342 -39.03 -10.93 13.49
N SER A 343 -38.95 -12.12 12.88
CA SER A 343 -39.23 -13.42 13.49
C SER A 343 -38.15 -14.41 13.08
N TYR A 344 -37.96 -15.49 13.83
CA TYR A 344 -36.92 -16.46 13.48
C TYR A 344 -37.29 -17.15 12.14
N PRO A 345 -36.44 -17.07 11.11
CA PRO A 345 -36.80 -17.53 9.77
C PRO A 345 -36.76 -19.07 9.67
N PRO A 346 -37.84 -19.73 9.23
CA PRO A 346 -37.77 -21.13 8.83
C PRO A 346 -37.19 -21.17 7.41
N TYR A 347 -35.87 -21.22 7.25
CA TYR A 347 -35.25 -21.32 5.92
C TYR A 347 -35.41 -22.73 5.28
N SER A 348 -36.52 -23.44 5.53
CA SER A 348 -36.84 -24.75 4.97
C SER A 348 -38.13 -24.72 4.15
N GLU A 349 -38.25 -25.58 3.14
CA GLU A 349 -39.51 -25.76 2.43
C GLU A 349 -40.61 -26.36 3.34
N PRO A 350 -41.89 -26.08 3.04
CA PRO A 350 -43.03 -26.71 3.72
C PRO A 350 -42.98 -28.26 3.64
N PRO A 351 -43.46 -29.00 4.68
CA PRO A 351 -44.13 -28.53 5.88
C PRO A 351 -43.15 -28.48 7.08
N ASP A 352 -42.48 -27.34 7.24
CA ASP A 352 -41.92 -26.84 8.50
C ASP A 352 -41.00 -27.76 9.38
N PRO A 353 -39.88 -28.29 8.84
CA PRO A 353 -38.77 -28.77 9.66
C PRO A 353 -37.79 -27.66 10.10
N GLY A 354 -37.80 -26.49 9.46
CA GLY A 354 -36.73 -25.48 9.60
C GLY A 354 -36.64 -24.84 10.97
N LEU A 355 -37.77 -24.48 11.59
CA LEU A 355 -37.76 -23.94 12.95
C LEU A 355 -37.40 -25.01 13.98
N ARG A 356 -37.77 -26.27 13.73
CA ARG A 356 -37.38 -27.41 14.58
C ARG A 356 -35.88 -27.66 14.51
N MET A 357 -35.29 -27.66 13.32
CA MET A 357 -33.84 -27.81 13.12
C MET A 357 -33.07 -26.65 13.75
N ALA A 358 -33.56 -25.42 13.60
CA ALA A 358 -32.95 -24.26 14.24
C ALA A 358 -32.97 -24.37 15.77
N ASN A 359 -34.11 -24.75 16.35
CA ASN A 359 -34.22 -25.01 17.78
C ASN A 359 -33.31 -26.14 18.24
N ALA A 360 -33.23 -27.25 17.49
CA ALA A 360 -32.36 -28.36 17.83
C ALA A 360 -30.88 -27.95 17.84
N ALA A 361 -30.43 -27.22 16.83
CA ALA A 361 -29.06 -26.71 16.77
C ALA A 361 -28.78 -25.72 17.92
N ALA A 362 -29.67 -24.75 18.16
CA ALA A 362 -29.52 -23.78 19.24
C ALA A 362 -29.50 -24.44 20.63
N MET A 363 -30.38 -25.42 20.87
CA MET A 363 -30.37 -26.19 22.12
C MET A 363 -29.09 -27.00 22.27
N PHE A 364 -28.56 -27.57 21.18
CA PHE A 364 -27.33 -28.35 21.21
C PHE A 364 -26.10 -27.50 21.54
N PHE A 365 -25.94 -26.33 20.90
CA PHE A 365 -24.75 -25.50 21.03
C PHE A 365 -24.81 -24.44 22.14
N ASP A 366 -26.00 -23.91 22.44
CA ASP A 366 -26.18 -22.78 23.37
C ASP A 366 -27.11 -23.13 24.55
N GLY A 367 -27.77 -24.29 24.53
CA GLY A 367 -28.68 -24.72 25.61
C GLY A 367 -29.98 -23.90 25.70
N VAL A 368 -30.27 -23.09 24.68
CA VAL A 368 -31.44 -22.21 24.63
C VAL A 368 -32.17 -22.35 23.28
N PRO A 369 -33.51 -22.24 23.25
CA PRO A 369 -34.25 -22.24 22.00
C PRO A 369 -33.97 -20.98 21.19
N VAL A 370 -34.29 -21.03 19.90
CA VAL A 370 -34.16 -19.84 19.05
C VAL A 370 -35.17 -18.77 19.44
N GLY A 371 -34.75 -17.51 19.44
CA GLY A 371 -35.59 -16.37 19.78
C GLY A 371 -35.19 -15.10 19.04
N VAL A 372 -36.15 -14.18 18.88
CA VAL A 372 -35.94 -12.86 18.30
C VAL A 372 -36.54 -11.81 19.22
N ASN A 373 -35.77 -10.77 19.55
CA ASN A 373 -36.31 -9.55 20.13
C ASN A 373 -36.88 -8.69 19.00
N GLU A 374 -38.20 -8.71 18.87
CA GLU A 374 -38.91 -8.07 17.75
C GLU A 374 -38.70 -6.55 17.70
N ASP A 375 -38.61 -5.86 18.84
CA ASP A 375 -38.40 -4.41 18.88
C ASP A 375 -37.05 -4.02 18.29
N ILE A 376 -35.98 -4.69 18.74
CA ILE A 376 -34.62 -4.43 18.23
C ILE A 376 -34.51 -4.88 16.77
N ALA A 377 -35.04 -6.06 16.42
CA ALA A 377 -35.03 -6.56 15.05
C ALA A 377 -35.79 -5.63 14.09
N SER A 378 -36.93 -5.07 14.53
CA SER A 378 -37.72 -4.11 13.75
C SER A 378 -37.00 -2.78 13.54
N PHE A 379 -36.26 -2.31 14.56
CA PHE A 379 -35.36 -1.16 14.42
C PHE A 379 -34.28 -1.44 13.37
N LEU A 380 -33.57 -2.57 13.47
CA LEU A 380 -32.51 -2.94 12.52
C LEU A 380 -33.08 -3.11 11.10
N ARG A 381 -34.28 -3.67 10.99
CA ARG A 381 -35.01 -3.81 9.72
C ARG A 381 -35.37 -2.45 9.11
N THR A 382 -35.76 -1.49 9.94
CA THR A 382 -36.03 -0.11 9.51
C THR A 382 -34.75 0.60 9.07
N TYR A 383 -33.68 0.46 9.84
CA TYR A 383 -32.35 0.96 9.50
C TYR A 383 -31.87 0.43 8.13
N GLN A 384 -32.09 -0.85 7.86
CA GLN A 384 -31.71 -1.50 6.60
C GLN A 384 -32.35 -0.90 5.34
N ARG A 385 -33.42 -0.10 5.45
CA ARG A 385 -34.03 0.58 4.29
C ARG A 385 -33.11 1.63 3.64
N GLY A 386 -32.13 2.16 4.38
CA GLY A 386 -31.19 3.16 3.85
C GLY A 386 -29.76 3.05 4.40
N GLY A 387 -29.56 2.33 5.50
CA GLY A 387 -28.26 2.10 6.13
C GLY A 387 -27.40 1.07 5.43
N TYR A 388 -27.22 1.20 4.11
CA TYR A 388 -26.32 0.34 3.32
C TYR A 388 -25.66 1.15 2.20
N LEU A 389 -24.54 0.67 1.65
CA LEU A 389 -23.90 1.32 0.51
C LEU A 389 -24.71 1.08 -0.76
N TRP A 390 -25.19 2.16 -1.37
CA TRP A 390 -26.01 2.06 -2.58
C TRP A 390 -25.18 1.57 -3.77
N GLY A 391 -25.78 0.77 -4.65
CA GLY A 391 -25.11 0.21 -5.83
C GLY A 391 -24.43 1.27 -6.72
N PRO A 392 -25.04 2.44 -7.01
CA PRO A 392 -24.39 3.49 -7.78
C PRO A 392 -23.12 4.04 -7.11
N ALA A 393 -23.11 4.14 -5.77
CA ALA A 393 -21.91 4.56 -5.04
C ALA A 393 -20.80 3.50 -5.14
N LEU A 394 -21.16 2.22 -5.10
CA LEU A 394 -20.24 1.12 -5.35
C LEU A 394 -19.69 1.15 -6.79
N ALA A 395 -20.53 1.47 -7.78
CA ALA A 395 -20.13 1.64 -9.18
C ALA A 395 -19.11 2.79 -9.33
N VAL A 396 -19.38 3.94 -8.70
CA VAL A 396 -18.44 5.08 -8.67
C VAL A 396 -17.10 4.66 -8.05
N CYS A 397 -17.10 3.87 -6.98
CA CYS A 397 -15.86 3.34 -6.40
C CYS A 397 -15.09 2.46 -7.41
N GLY A 398 -15.78 1.55 -8.09
CA GLY A 398 -15.20 0.72 -9.14
C GLY A 398 -14.64 1.53 -10.31
N LEU A 399 -15.38 2.54 -10.79
CA LEU A 399 -14.98 3.42 -11.89
C LEU A 399 -13.76 4.29 -11.53
N LEU A 400 -13.72 4.86 -10.32
CA LEU A 400 -12.57 5.63 -9.84
C LEU A 400 -11.31 4.77 -9.71
N GLY A 401 -11.48 3.54 -9.20
CA GLY A 401 -10.41 2.54 -9.15
C GLY A 401 -9.90 2.20 -10.55
N ALA A 402 -10.81 1.86 -11.47
CA ALA A 402 -10.49 1.49 -12.85
C ALA A 402 -9.80 2.64 -13.60
N ALA A 403 -10.31 3.87 -13.46
CA ALA A 403 -9.72 5.08 -14.05
C ALA A 403 -8.27 5.29 -13.58
N ALA A 404 -7.99 5.06 -12.29
CA ALA A 404 -6.63 5.11 -11.77
C ALA A 404 -5.75 3.98 -12.33
N VAL A 405 -6.28 2.76 -12.43
CA VAL A 405 -5.59 1.57 -12.96
C VAL A 405 -5.19 1.72 -14.42
N VAL A 406 -6.01 2.35 -15.26
CA VAL A 406 -5.66 2.64 -16.66
C VAL A 406 -4.73 3.85 -16.79
N GLY A 407 -4.45 4.55 -15.69
CA GLY A 407 -3.58 5.71 -15.66
C GLY A 407 -4.23 6.96 -16.26
N ALA A 408 -5.52 7.18 -16.01
CA ALA A 408 -6.20 8.41 -16.42
C ALA A 408 -5.59 9.64 -15.70
N GLY A 409 -5.43 10.74 -16.44
CA GLY A 409 -4.95 12.02 -15.89
C GLY A 409 -3.66 11.91 -15.07
N ARG A 410 -3.69 12.40 -13.82
CA ARG A 410 -2.52 12.40 -12.92
C ARG A 410 -2.13 11.00 -12.44
N ALA A 411 -3.06 10.03 -12.47
CA ALA A 411 -2.78 8.67 -12.03
C ALA A 411 -1.69 7.99 -12.86
N ARG A 412 -1.49 8.40 -14.13
CA ARG A 412 -0.39 7.90 -15.00
C ARG A 412 0.98 8.05 -14.35
N ARG A 413 1.19 9.13 -13.59
CA ARG A 413 2.46 9.45 -12.91
C ARG A 413 2.41 9.13 -11.41
N SER A 414 1.31 8.58 -10.91
CA SER A 414 1.11 8.31 -9.50
C SER A 414 1.74 6.99 -9.08
N GLY A 415 2.38 7.01 -7.92
CA GLY A 415 2.87 5.81 -7.25
C GLY A 415 1.78 4.81 -6.87
N LEU A 416 0.52 5.26 -6.81
CA LEU A 416 -0.63 4.56 -6.27
C LEU A 416 -1.42 3.75 -7.30
N ARG A 417 -1.08 3.83 -8.59
CA ARG A 417 -1.76 3.08 -9.66
C ARG A 417 -1.75 1.57 -9.42
N SER A 418 -0.60 1.02 -9.04
CA SER A 418 -0.49 -0.40 -8.68
C SER A 418 -1.26 -0.72 -7.39
N ALA A 419 -1.31 0.21 -6.44
CA ALA A 419 -2.04 0.02 -5.19
C ALA A 419 -3.56 0.02 -5.36
N ALA A 420 -4.09 0.80 -6.32
CA ALA A 420 -5.52 0.77 -6.68
C ALA A 420 -5.89 -0.51 -7.45
N PHE A 421 -4.96 -1.11 -8.19
CA PHE A 421 -5.20 -2.27 -9.04
C PHE A 421 -5.74 -3.47 -8.27
N LEU A 422 -5.01 -3.94 -7.27
CA LEU A 422 -5.35 -5.17 -6.57
C LEU A 422 -6.78 -5.16 -5.98
N PRO A 423 -7.19 -4.18 -5.14
CA PRO A 423 -8.54 -4.15 -4.60
C PRO A 423 -9.62 -3.94 -5.68
N THR A 424 -9.35 -3.10 -6.70
CA THR A 424 -10.33 -2.84 -7.76
C THR A 424 -10.55 -4.07 -8.63
N ALA A 425 -9.48 -4.69 -9.11
CA ALA A 425 -9.55 -5.88 -9.96
C ALA A 425 -10.12 -7.07 -9.20
N SER A 426 -9.72 -7.29 -7.94
CA SER A 426 -10.33 -8.34 -7.10
C SER A 426 -11.82 -8.10 -6.88
N GLY A 427 -12.26 -6.88 -6.60
CA GLY A 427 -13.68 -6.58 -6.39
C GLY A 427 -14.52 -6.77 -7.64
N LEU A 428 -14.06 -6.24 -8.78
CA LEU A 428 -14.78 -6.38 -10.06
C LEU A 428 -14.83 -7.83 -10.55
N LEU A 429 -13.72 -8.56 -10.45
CA LEU A 429 -13.67 -9.96 -10.86
C LEU A 429 -14.48 -10.86 -9.93
N LEU A 430 -14.55 -10.58 -8.62
CA LEU A 430 -15.44 -11.32 -7.72
C LEU A 430 -16.92 -11.11 -8.07
N LEU A 431 -17.33 -9.86 -8.36
CA LEU A 431 -18.70 -9.59 -8.81
C LEU A 431 -18.99 -10.31 -10.14
N LEU A 432 -18.10 -10.18 -11.13
CA LEU A 432 -18.24 -10.83 -12.43
C LEU A 432 -18.26 -12.36 -12.30
N GLY A 433 -17.36 -12.93 -11.49
CA GLY A 433 -17.29 -14.36 -11.25
C GLY A 433 -18.54 -14.88 -10.54
N SER A 434 -19.07 -14.15 -9.56
CA SER A 434 -20.36 -14.52 -8.95
C SER A 434 -21.51 -14.41 -9.95
N SER A 435 -21.52 -13.38 -10.81
CA SER A 435 -22.54 -13.20 -11.84
C SER A 435 -22.45 -14.27 -12.94
N ALA A 436 -21.27 -14.85 -13.18
CA ALA A 436 -21.13 -16.02 -14.05
C ALA A 436 -21.89 -17.24 -13.51
N PHE A 437 -22.01 -17.34 -12.19
CA PHE A 437 -22.79 -18.36 -11.51
C PHE A 437 -24.25 -17.96 -11.41
N GLU A 438 -24.59 -17.00 -10.55
CA GLU A 438 -25.94 -16.48 -10.31
C GLU A 438 -25.87 -15.11 -9.61
N PHE A 439 -26.90 -14.28 -9.76
CA PHE A 439 -27.00 -13.06 -8.98
C PHE A 439 -27.61 -13.30 -7.59
N SER A 440 -26.94 -12.77 -6.56
CA SER A 440 -27.47 -12.64 -5.21
C SER A 440 -26.84 -11.44 -4.51
N TRP A 441 -27.64 -10.71 -3.72
CA TRP A 441 -27.14 -9.57 -2.93
C TRP A 441 -26.05 -9.97 -1.92
N ARG A 442 -26.03 -11.24 -1.49
CA ARG A 442 -24.95 -11.82 -0.67
C ARG A 442 -23.60 -11.79 -1.38
N TYR A 443 -23.56 -12.05 -2.69
CA TYR A 443 -22.31 -12.09 -3.45
C TYR A 443 -21.71 -10.70 -3.73
N GLN A 444 -22.47 -9.65 -3.48
CA GLN A 444 -21.96 -8.28 -3.49
C GLN A 444 -21.05 -7.97 -2.29
N LEU A 445 -21.23 -8.67 -1.16
CA LEU A 445 -20.61 -8.31 0.12
C LEU A 445 -19.07 -8.30 0.07
N PRO A 446 -18.36 -9.27 -0.55
CA PRO A 446 -16.91 -9.18 -0.70
C PRO A 446 -16.44 -7.94 -1.47
N ALA A 447 -17.25 -7.41 -2.39
CA ALA A 447 -16.91 -6.18 -3.11
C ALA A 447 -17.00 -4.93 -2.21
N LEU A 448 -17.78 -4.95 -1.12
CA LEU A 448 -17.88 -3.84 -0.16
C LEU A 448 -16.58 -3.58 0.59
N VAL A 449 -15.74 -4.60 0.80
CA VAL A 449 -14.42 -4.44 1.43
C VAL A 449 -13.31 -4.11 0.44
N LEU A 450 -13.56 -4.27 -0.88
CA LEU A 450 -12.57 -4.15 -1.94
C LEU A 450 -12.73 -2.88 -2.78
N LEU A 451 -13.92 -2.66 -3.35
CA LEU A 451 -14.14 -1.55 -4.28
C LEU A 451 -14.05 -0.19 -3.60
N PRO A 452 -14.61 0.05 -2.39
CA PRO A 452 -14.47 1.35 -1.73
C PRO A 452 -13.02 1.75 -1.45
N ILE A 453 -12.17 0.83 -0.99
CA ILE A 453 -10.74 1.13 -0.80
C ILE A 453 -10.01 1.31 -2.14
N GLY A 454 -10.32 0.50 -3.15
CA GLY A 454 -9.79 0.67 -4.51
C GLY A 454 -10.15 2.02 -5.12
N GLY A 455 -11.41 2.43 -5.00
CA GLY A 455 -11.93 3.73 -5.43
C GLY A 455 -11.33 4.90 -4.65
N ALA A 456 -11.15 4.76 -3.33
CA ALA A 456 -10.52 5.79 -2.51
C ALA A 456 -9.03 6.00 -2.85
N ILE A 457 -8.28 4.92 -3.03
CA ILE A 457 -6.89 4.97 -3.51
C ILE A 457 -6.86 5.53 -4.95
N GLY A 458 -7.81 5.13 -5.79
CA GLY A 458 -7.96 5.63 -7.15
C GLY A 458 -8.21 7.14 -7.21
N LEU A 459 -9.13 7.66 -6.38
CA LEU A 459 -9.39 9.08 -6.23
C LEU A 459 -8.15 9.83 -5.73
N ALA A 460 -7.42 9.26 -4.77
CA ALA A 460 -6.15 9.80 -4.31
C ALA A 460 -5.08 9.79 -5.42
N ALA A 461 -5.08 8.80 -6.31
CA ALA A 461 -4.16 8.75 -7.45
C ALA A 461 -4.51 9.78 -8.54
N LEU A 462 -5.81 10.04 -8.76
CA LEU A 462 -6.32 10.97 -9.77
C LEU A 462 -6.21 12.44 -9.33
N PHE A 463 -6.56 12.72 -8.07
CA PHE A 463 -6.73 14.09 -7.56
C PHE A 463 -5.82 14.43 -6.38
N GLY A 464 -5.22 13.42 -5.75
CA GLY A 464 -4.26 13.65 -4.69
C GLY A 464 -3.12 14.53 -5.19
N ARG A 465 -2.64 15.41 -4.30
CA ARG A 465 -1.36 16.09 -4.54
C ARG A 465 -0.33 14.99 -4.75
N ASN A 466 0.36 15.00 -5.89
CA ASN A 466 1.47 14.10 -6.17
C ASN A 466 2.38 14.11 -4.94
N LYS A 467 2.29 13.06 -4.12
CA LYS A 467 3.45 12.60 -3.39
C LYS A 467 4.31 12.00 -4.50
N SER A 468 5.18 12.83 -5.07
CA SER A 468 6.28 12.37 -5.90
C SER A 468 6.89 11.11 -5.26
N PRO A 469 7.41 10.15 -6.05
CA PRO A 469 8.15 9.02 -5.49
C PRO A 469 9.21 9.60 -4.53
N GLU A 470 9.03 9.30 -3.24
CA GLU A 470 9.72 9.89 -2.09
C GLU A 470 10.07 11.39 -2.19
N PRO A 471 9.27 12.31 -1.59
CA PRO A 471 9.94 13.39 -0.90
C PRO A 471 10.78 12.71 0.18
N ALA A 472 12.09 12.97 0.18
CA ALA A 472 13.00 12.62 1.24
C ALA A 472 12.21 12.57 2.55
N ARG A 473 12.27 11.43 3.27
CA ARG A 473 11.98 11.39 4.71
C ARG A 473 12.39 12.75 5.24
N ARG A 474 11.52 13.44 5.98
CA ARG A 474 11.94 14.61 6.77
C ARG A 474 13.14 14.10 7.57
N ARG A 475 14.35 14.28 7.04
CA ARG A 475 15.55 13.69 7.61
C ARG A 475 15.61 14.35 8.97
N GLU A 476 15.56 13.53 10.00
CA GLU A 476 15.60 14.04 11.35
C GLU A 476 16.84 14.93 11.48
N LYS A 477 16.74 15.98 12.30
CA LYS A 477 17.90 16.84 12.54
C LYS A 477 19.06 15.96 13.00
N LEU A 478 20.26 16.29 12.55
CA LEU A 478 21.46 15.56 12.93
C LEU A 478 21.59 15.55 14.45
N ALA A 479 21.93 14.39 14.99
CA ALA A 479 22.33 14.25 16.39
C ALA A 479 23.55 15.15 16.70
N PRO A 480 23.80 15.47 17.97
CA PRO A 480 25.06 16.10 18.39
C PRO A 480 26.26 15.32 17.82
N PHE A 481 27.27 16.04 17.36
CA PHE A 481 28.51 15.43 16.87
C PHE A 481 29.47 15.13 18.04
N PRO A 482 30.22 14.02 18.00
CA PRO A 482 30.06 12.90 17.07
C PRO A 482 28.88 12.00 17.47
N ASP A 483 28.16 11.43 16.49
CA ASP A 483 27.26 10.31 16.72
C ASP A 483 27.99 8.95 16.56
N GLU A 484 27.28 7.82 16.73
CA GLU A 484 27.87 6.48 16.58
C GLU A 484 28.46 6.25 15.18
N THR A 485 27.80 6.75 14.14
CA THR A 485 28.27 6.61 12.75
C THR A 485 29.50 7.50 12.50
N ASP A 486 29.51 8.71 13.05
CA ASP A 486 30.70 9.58 13.00
C ASP A 486 31.89 8.92 13.71
N SER A 487 31.67 8.38 14.91
CA SER A 487 32.73 7.76 15.72
C SER A 487 33.32 6.54 15.04
N ALA A 488 32.48 5.67 14.46
CA ALA A 488 32.93 4.51 13.70
C ALA A 488 33.71 4.91 12.45
N ALA A 489 33.24 5.90 11.69
CA ALA A 489 33.89 6.39 10.49
C ALA A 489 35.26 7.04 10.78
N ILE A 490 35.39 7.77 11.91
CA ILE A 490 36.65 8.34 12.37
C ILE A 490 37.62 7.24 12.79
N ALA A 491 37.15 6.21 13.52
CA ALA A 491 37.97 5.10 13.96
C ALA A 491 38.52 4.29 12.76
N ASP A 492 37.66 3.98 11.78
CA ASP A 492 38.05 3.28 10.54
C ASP A 492 39.06 4.09 9.73
N PHE A 493 38.82 5.40 9.57
CA PHE A 493 39.74 6.29 8.88
C PHE A 493 41.12 6.32 9.56
N ARG A 494 41.17 6.43 10.89
CA ARG A 494 42.43 6.41 11.66
C ARG A 494 43.13 5.06 11.60
N ALA A 495 42.38 3.95 11.58
CA ALA A 495 42.96 2.63 11.41
C ALA A 495 43.62 2.49 10.03
N LYS A 496 43.03 3.10 9.00
CA LYS A 496 43.51 3.04 7.62
C LYS A 496 44.70 3.98 7.33
N TYR A 497 44.66 5.22 7.83
CA TYR A 497 45.63 6.26 7.47
C TYR A 497 46.51 6.73 8.65
N GLY A 498 46.34 6.15 9.84
CA GLY A 498 47.03 6.58 11.06
C GLY A 498 46.58 7.99 11.50
N ASN A 499 47.48 8.70 12.18
CA ASN A 499 47.29 10.13 12.53
C ASN A 499 47.62 11.05 11.33
N ALA A 500 47.37 10.60 10.09
CA ALA A 500 47.81 11.22 8.84
C ALA A 500 47.79 12.76 8.89
N PRO A 501 48.91 13.45 8.57
CA PRO A 501 48.93 14.90 8.51
C PRO A 501 48.34 15.30 7.17
N LEU A 502 47.02 15.49 7.13
CA LEU A 502 46.40 16.17 6.00
C LEU A 502 47.13 17.52 5.82
N ALA A 503 47.38 17.89 4.57
CA ALA A 503 48.05 19.14 4.29
C ALA A 503 47.28 20.32 4.91
N PRO A 504 47.97 21.42 5.28
CA PRO A 504 47.33 22.58 5.89
C PRO A 504 46.15 23.12 5.07
N LEU A 505 46.14 22.90 3.75
CA LEU A 505 45.01 23.14 2.86
C LEU A 505 44.36 21.81 2.45
N THR A 506 43.13 21.57 2.93
CA THR A 506 42.39 20.33 2.65
C THR A 506 41.07 20.58 1.96
N VAL A 507 40.81 19.86 0.86
CA VAL A 507 39.53 19.87 0.14
C VAL A 507 38.66 18.71 0.61
N VAL A 508 37.52 19.03 1.22
CA VAL A 508 36.52 18.09 1.71
C VAL A 508 35.40 17.93 0.68
N ILE A 509 35.16 16.69 0.23
CA ILE A 509 34.14 16.35 -0.76
C ILE A 509 33.15 15.36 -0.14
N ALA A 510 31.87 15.74 -0.06
CA ALA A 510 30.82 14.80 0.32
C ALA A 510 30.33 14.03 -0.92
N ALA A 511 30.37 12.70 -0.86
CA ALA A 511 30.00 11.82 -1.98
C ALA A 511 28.95 10.79 -1.56
N TYR A 512 27.97 10.54 -2.44
CA TYR A 512 26.99 9.46 -2.28
C TYR A 512 26.56 8.99 -3.66
N ASN A 513 26.94 7.77 -4.04
CA ASN A 513 26.69 7.21 -5.36
C ASN A 513 27.18 8.14 -6.50
N GLU A 514 28.48 8.41 -6.52
CA GLU A 514 29.16 9.30 -7.48
C GLU A 514 30.37 8.62 -8.14
N ALA A 515 30.42 7.27 -8.18
CA ALA A 515 31.55 6.50 -8.75
C ALA A 515 31.90 6.92 -10.19
N LYS A 516 30.91 7.37 -10.98
CA LYS A 516 31.09 7.81 -12.37
C LYS A 516 31.70 9.21 -12.52
N GLY A 517 31.54 10.07 -11.51
CA GLY A 517 31.92 11.48 -11.59
C GLY A 517 33.14 11.82 -10.75
N ILE A 518 33.28 11.21 -9.58
CA ILE A 518 34.30 11.60 -8.60
C ILE A 518 35.73 11.46 -9.14
N GLY A 519 36.00 10.46 -9.97
CA GLY A 519 37.34 10.25 -10.54
C GLY A 519 37.83 11.42 -11.40
N SER A 520 36.97 12.07 -12.20
CA SER A 520 37.40 13.25 -12.97
C SER A 520 37.64 14.45 -12.06
N VAL A 521 36.77 14.65 -11.06
CA VAL A 521 36.92 15.75 -10.09
C VAL A 521 38.25 15.66 -9.33
N LEU A 522 38.67 14.44 -8.96
CA LEU A 522 39.92 14.22 -8.26
C LEU A 522 41.15 14.44 -9.15
N ARG A 523 41.10 14.02 -10.42
CA ARG A 523 42.21 14.28 -11.38
C ARG A 523 42.37 15.75 -11.73
N ASP A 524 41.26 16.50 -11.74
CA ASP A 524 41.27 17.94 -12.02
C ASP A 524 41.65 18.77 -10.79
N MET A 525 41.85 18.15 -9.62
CA MET A 525 42.25 18.86 -8.40
C MET A 525 43.74 19.18 -8.43
N PRO A 526 44.15 20.45 -8.22
CA PRO A 526 45.56 20.80 -8.15
C PRO A 526 46.22 20.18 -6.92
N GLY A 527 47.46 19.67 -7.07
CA GLY A 527 48.25 19.12 -5.97
C GLY A 527 48.85 20.19 -5.05
N GLU A 528 48.98 21.43 -5.53
CA GLU A 528 49.45 22.59 -4.77
C GLU A 528 48.59 23.80 -5.09
N CYS A 529 48.31 24.65 -4.10
CA CYS A 529 47.60 25.90 -4.28
C CYS A 529 48.20 27.00 -3.39
N ALA A 530 48.65 28.09 -4.02
CA ALA A 530 49.22 29.25 -3.34
C ALA A 530 50.38 28.90 -2.38
N GLY A 531 51.29 28.01 -2.78
CA GLY A 531 52.46 27.62 -1.97
C GLY A 531 52.16 26.56 -0.90
N HIS A 532 50.97 25.95 -0.91
CA HIS A 532 50.58 24.91 0.04
C HIS A 532 50.16 23.64 -0.70
N ASP A 533 50.65 22.50 -0.23
CA ASP A 533 50.16 21.19 -0.66
C ASP A 533 48.66 21.07 -0.40
N VAL A 534 47.96 20.41 -1.31
CA VAL A 534 46.52 20.20 -1.24
C VAL A 534 46.24 18.72 -0.95
N SER A 535 45.61 18.45 0.20
CA SER A 535 45.04 17.12 0.48
C SER A 535 43.56 17.07 0.10
N VAL A 536 43.09 15.92 -0.40
CA VAL A 536 41.68 15.72 -0.70
C VAL A 536 41.09 14.64 0.20
N LEU A 537 40.06 15.01 0.97
CA LEU A 537 39.29 14.13 1.84
C LEU A 537 37.90 13.92 1.25
N VAL A 538 37.60 12.69 0.80
CA VAL A 538 36.27 12.30 0.32
C VAL A 538 35.52 11.58 1.43
N VAL A 539 34.39 12.15 1.85
CA VAL A 539 33.48 11.54 2.83
C VAL A 539 32.34 10.85 2.09
N VAL A 540 32.36 9.52 2.10
CA VAL A 540 31.38 8.66 1.42
C VAL A 540 30.23 8.33 2.37
N ASP A 541 29.04 8.84 2.08
CA ASP A 541 27.88 8.81 2.98
C ASP A 541 26.92 7.65 2.66
N GLY A 542 27.28 6.44 3.10
CA GLY A 542 26.47 5.22 2.93
C GLY A 542 26.22 4.84 1.46
N ALA A 543 27.22 5.02 0.60
CA ALA A 543 27.13 4.69 -0.83
C ALA A 543 26.93 3.18 -1.04
N THR A 544 26.26 2.83 -2.15
CA THR A 544 25.97 1.45 -2.57
C THR A 544 26.68 1.08 -3.88
N ASP A 545 27.54 1.95 -4.38
CA ASP A 545 28.37 1.77 -5.57
C ASP A 545 29.85 1.91 -5.20
N ASP A 546 30.73 1.79 -6.20
CA ASP A 546 32.20 1.78 -6.02
C ASP A 546 32.79 3.19 -5.76
N THR A 547 32.02 4.15 -5.22
CA THR A 547 32.46 5.54 -5.01
C THR A 547 33.73 5.60 -4.15
N ALA A 548 33.81 4.81 -3.08
CA ALA A 548 34.96 4.78 -2.18
C ALA A 548 36.22 4.27 -2.91
N GLU A 549 36.12 3.14 -3.61
CA GLU A 549 37.23 2.56 -4.35
C GLU A 549 37.76 3.49 -5.45
N VAL A 550 36.86 4.14 -6.19
CA VAL A 550 37.24 5.09 -7.23
C VAL A 550 37.96 6.30 -6.63
N ALA A 551 37.51 6.80 -5.48
CA ALA A 551 38.15 7.92 -4.81
C ALA A 551 39.57 7.58 -4.33
N GLU A 552 39.75 6.41 -3.72
CA GLU A 552 41.07 5.93 -3.25
C GLU A 552 42.05 5.74 -4.41
N ARG A 553 41.61 5.12 -5.51
CA ARG A 553 42.44 4.91 -6.71
C ARG A 553 42.91 6.21 -7.35
N ASN A 554 42.21 7.33 -7.11
CA ASN A 554 42.61 8.66 -7.61
C ASN A 554 43.31 9.50 -6.53
N GLY A 555 43.85 8.86 -5.47
CA GLY A 555 44.75 9.51 -4.51
C GLY A 555 44.06 10.30 -3.40
N ALA A 556 42.75 10.20 -3.23
CA ALA A 556 42.05 10.85 -2.13
C ALA A 556 42.13 10.03 -0.84
N PHE A 557 42.16 10.72 0.30
CA PHE A 557 41.84 10.13 1.61
C PHE A 557 40.33 9.88 1.67
N VAL A 558 39.92 8.67 2.07
CA VAL A 558 38.50 8.28 2.04
C VAL A 558 38.01 7.92 3.43
N CYS A 559 36.96 8.61 3.87
CA CYS A 559 36.22 8.30 5.10
C CYS A 559 34.83 7.78 4.74
N VAL A 560 34.50 6.57 5.19
CA VAL A 560 33.21 5.93 4.85
C VAL A 560 32.29 5.95 6.07
N ALA A 561 31.13 6.58 5.92
CA ALA A 561 30.03 6.44 6.87
C ALA A 561 29.12 5.28 6.42
N GLU A 562 28.83 4.33 7.32
CA GLU A 562 28.06 3.11 7.03
C GLU A 562 26.65 3.41 6.48
N ARG A 563 26.05 4.53 6.90
CA ARG A 563 24.65 4.88 6.59
C ARG A 563 24.55 6.28 6.02
N ASN A 564 23.69 6.44 5.02
CA ASN A 564 23.43 7.74 4.41
C ASN A 564 22.65 8.67 5.37
N ARG A 565 23.32 9.72 5.85
CA ARG A 565 22.75 10.73 6.76
C ARG A 565 22.52 12.08 6.06
N GLY A 566 23.06 12.26 4.86
CA GLY A 566 22.92 13.42 4.01
C GLY A 566 24.18 14.26 3.89
N GLN A 567 24.21 15.13 2.86
CA GLN A 567 25.38 15.98 2.54
C GLN A 567 25.82 16.83 3.74
N GLY A 568 24.89 17.30 4.58
CA GLY A 568 25.22 18.03 5.79
C GLY A 568 25.98 17.21 6.84
N ALA A 569 25.62 15.93 7.00
CA ALA A 569 26.31 15.03 7.92
C ALA A 569 27.72 14.73 7.42
N ALA A 570 27.86 14.40 6.14
CA ALA A 570 29.14 14.09 5.51
C ALA A 570 30.11 15.26 5.55
N LEU A 571 29.64 16.49 5.26
CA LEU A 571 30.46 17.69 5.37
C LEU A 571 30.85 17.98 6.82
N ARG A 572 29.92 17.85 7.78
CA ARG A 572 30.22 18.03 9.22
C ARG A 572 31.29 17.04 9.70
N LEU A 573 31.16 15.77 9.35
CA LEU A 573 32.17 14.74 9.62
C LEU A 573 33.51 15.11 8.99
N GLY A 574 33.51 15.50 7.72
CA GLY A 574 34.72 15.93 7.02
C GLY A 574 35.39 17.16 7.62
N TYR A 575 34.63 18.12 8.15
CA TYR A 575 35.19 19.31 8.82
C TYR A 575 35.96 18.95 10.09
N HIS A 576 35.34 18.16 10.95
CA HIS A 576 35.96 17.72 12.20
C HIS A 576 37.16 16.82 11.93
N LEU A 577 37.01 15.84 11.03
CA LEU A 577 38.10 14.93 10.68
C LEU A 577 39.29 15.68 10.05
N ALA A 578 39.04 16.62 9.14
CA ALA A 578 40.10 17.41 8.53
C ALA A 578 40.87 18.25 9.56
N ALA A 579 40.14 18.94 10.46
CA ALA A 579 40.75 19.76 11.51
C ALA A 579 41.57 18.91 12.49
N GLU A 580 41.05 17.77 12.92
CA GLU A 580 41.74 16.84 13.83
C GLU A 580 43.00 16.22 13.20
N CYS A 581 43.04 16.12 11.87
CA CYS A 581 44.16 15.58 11.10
C CYS A 581 45.10 16.66 10.52
N GLY A 582 45.07 17.89 11.04
CA GLY A 582 46.09 18.92 10.76
C GLY A 582 45.74 19.96 9.71
N ALA A 583 44.54 19.92 9.12
CA ALA A 583 44.10 20.96 8.20
C ALA A 583 43.93 22.30 8.94
N ARG A 584 44.54 23.37 8.41
CA ARG A 584 44.34 24.75 8.87
C ARG A 584 43.25 25.47 8.08
N TYR A 585 43.13 25.15 6.80
CA TYR A 585 42.13 25.68 5.88
C TYR A 585 41.37 24.53 5.23
N ILE A 586 40.05 24.66 5.22
CA ILE A 586 39.13 23.67 4.65
C ILE A 586 38.42 24.29 3.47
N VAL A 587 38.49 23.61 2.34
CA VAL A 587 37.75 23.92 1.13
C VAL A 587 36.69 22.86 0.91
N THR A 588 35.48 23.23 0.46
CA THR A 588 34.47 22.24 0.03
C THR A 588 34.22 22.31 -1.45
N THR A 589 34.10 21.17 -2.13
CA THR A 589 33.60 21.10 -3.52
C THR A 589 32.57 19.97 -3.66
N ASP A 590 31.82 19.94 -4.76
CA ASP A 590 30.82 18.91 -5.05
C ASP A 590 31.47 17.77 -5.88
N ALA A 591 31.07 16.51 -5.61
CA ALA A 591 31.59 15.32 -6.29
C ALA A 591 31.14 15.15 -7.76
N ASP A 592 30.35 16.09 -8.31
CA ASP A 592 29.70 15.96 -9.61
C ASP A 592 30.30 16.84 -10.73
N GLY A 593 31.41 17.52 -10.45
CA GLY A 593 32.21 18.26 -11.43
C GLY A 593 31.57 19.56 -11.91
N GLN A 594 30.62 20.13 -11.16
CA GLN A 594 30.00 21.41 -11.53
C GLN A 594 30.90 22.63 -11.30
N TYR A 595 31.90 22.53 -10.43
CA TYR A 595 32.85 23.62 -10.16
C TYR A 595 34.16 23.40 -10.90
N ASP A 596 34.78 24.50 -11.29
CA ASP A 596 36.13 24.48 -11.86
C ASP A 596 37.16 24.51 -10.74
N ASN A 597 37.81 23.36 -10.49
CA ASN A 597 38.84 23.27 -9.45
C ASN A 597 40.06 24.16 -9.76
N GLY A 598 40.25 24.62 -11.00
CA GLY A 598 41.26 25.61 -11.36
C GLY A 598 41.02 26.99 -10.72
N GLU A 599 39.79 27.28 -10.29
CA GLU A 599 39.45 28.51 -9.57
C GLU A 599 39.75 28.43 -8.06
N LEU A 600 40.28 27.30 -7.56
CA LEU A 600 40.66 27.11 -6.15
C LEU A 600 41.52 28.26 -5.58
N PRO A 601 42.54 28.80 -6.28
CA PRO A 601 43.34 29.91 -5.75
C PRO A 601 42.52 31.16 -5.40
N MET A 602 41.42 31.42 -6.12
CA MET A 602 40.56 32.58 -5.86
C MET A 602 39.80 32.46 -4.53
N LEU A 603 39.50 31.24 -4.09
CA LEU A 603 38.87 30.99 -2.79
C LEU A 603 39.87 31.05 -1.64
N VAL A 604 41.07 30.51 -1.86
CA VAL A 604 42.08 30.31 -0.81
C VAL A 604 42.86 31.59 -0.52
N LYS A 605 43.23 32.35 -1.55
CA LYS A 605 44.06 33.56 -1.41
C LYS A 605 43.54 34.56 -0.38
N PRO A 606 42.25 34.92 -0.33
CA PRO A 606 41.76 35.88 0.67
C PRO A 606 41.88 35.39 2.12
N LEU A 607 41.87 34.07 2.35
CA LEU A 607 42.11 33.48 3.67
C LEU A 607 43.58 33.58 4.06
N LEU A 608 44.49 33.28 3.12
CA LEU A 608 45.93 33.33 3.34
C LEU A 608 46.42 34.76 3.58
N ASP A 609 45.89 35.72 2.82
CA ASP A 609 46.19 37.14 2.96
C ASP A 609 45.55 37.74 4.24
N GLY A 610 44.79 36.94 5.00
CA GLY A 610 44.13 37.38 6.24
C GLY A 610 43.02 38.41 6.00
N SER A 611 42.53 38.54 4.77
CA SER A 611 41.49 39.51 4.38
C SER A 611 40.06 39.00 4.62
N ALA A 612 39.88 37.68 4.70
CA ALA A 612 38.62 37.03 5.02
C ALA A 612 38.82 35.81 5.92
N ASP A 613 37.77 35.41 6.64
CA ASP A 613 37.77 34.18 7.47
C ASP A 613 36.94 33.07 6.80
N PHE A 614 36.04 33.45 5.89
CA PHE A 614 35.22 32.57 5.08
C PHE A 614 35.04 33.17 3.69
N VAL A 615 35.33 32.39 2.65
CA VAL A 615 35.20 32.79 1.25
C VAL A 615 34.24 31.83 0.56
N THR A 616 33.24 32.36 -0.15
CA THR A 616 32.32 31.55 -0.95
C THR A 616 32.33 32.03 -2.39
N GLY A 617 32.23 31.09 -3.33
CA GLY A 617 31.95 31.46 -4.71
C GLY A 617 30.56 32.03 -4.86
N SER A 618 30.38 32.85 -5.89
CA SER A 618 29.07 33.33 -6.32
C SER A 618 28.92 33.21 -7.83
N ARG A 619 27.98 32.36 -8.24
CA ARG A 619 27.59 32.21 -9.66
C ARG A 619 26.95 33.47 -10.24
N ARG A 620 26.51 34.39 -9.38
CA ARG A 620 25.90 35.67 -9.78
C ARG A 620 26.93 36.77 -10.02
N LEU A 621 28.10 36.66 -9.39
CA LEU A 621 29.23 37.54 -9.64
C LEU A 621 30.11 36.99 -10.78
N GLY A 622 30.21 35.66 -10.90
CA GLY A 622 30.89 34.97 -12.00
C GLY A 622 29.95 34.54 -13.11
N SER A 623 30.05 33.28 -13.53
CA SER A 623 29.29 32.71 -14.64
C SER A 623 28.51 31.44 -14.25
N GLU A 624 27.36 31.20 -14.87
CA GLU A 624 26.58 29.97 -14.67
C GLU A 624 26.03 29.45 -16.00
N GLN A 625 26.25 28.16 -16.27
CA GLN A 625 25.55 27.43 -17.32
C GLN A 625 24.25 26.85 -16.72
N ALA A 626 23.16 27.62 -16.75
CA ALA A 626 21.91 27.24 -16.08
C ALA A 626 20.97 26.42 -16.97
N ASP A 627 20.49 25.27 -16.47
CA ASP A 627 19.45 24.44 -17.11
C ASP A 627 18.01 24.85 -16.69
N SER A 628 17.86 25.74 -15.71
CA SER A 628 16.57 25.99 -15.04
C SER A 628 16.39 27.44 -14.58
N LYS A 629 15.42 28.14 -15.21
CA LYS A 629 15.00 29.50 -14.81
C LYS A 629 14.49 29.57 -13.36
N ILE A 630 13.85 28.51 -12.86
CA ILE A 630 13.31 28.44 -11.49
C ILE A 630 14.44 28.37 -10.45
N ARG A 631 15.48 27.57 -10.72
CA ARG A 631 16.64 27.46 -9.84
C ARG A 631 17.35 28.79 -9.70
N TRP A 632 17.52 29.50 -10.81
CA TRP A 632 18.13 30.82 -10.86
C TRP A 632 17.33 31.88 -10.08
N LEU A 633 16.00 31.88 -10.23
CA LEU A 633 15.13 32.73 -9.41
C LEU A 633 15.26 32.41 -7.91
N GLY A 634 15.35 31.13 -7.56
CA GLY A 634 15.58 30.68 -6.18
C GLY A 634 16.87 31.26 -5.58
N VAL A 635 17.98 31.24 -6.31
CA VAL A 635 19.26 31.84 -5.86
C VAL A 635 19.08 33.32 -5.51
N ARG A 636 18.37 34.09 -6.35
CA ARG A 636 18.09 35.52 -6.09
C ARG A 636 17.23 35.73 -4.85
N VAL A 637 16.16 34.94 -4.71
CA VAL A 637 15.24 35.05 -3.56
C VAL A 637 15.95 34.73 -2.25
N PHE A 638 16.75 33.67 -2.21
CA PHE A 638 17.47 33.29 -0.98
C PHE A 638 18.63 34.23 -0.68
N ALA A 639 19.31 34.75 -1.69
CA ALA A 639 20.31 35.81 -1.51
C ALA A 639 19.70 37.08 -0.91
N ALA A 640 18.54 37.52 -1.40
CA ALA A 640 17.79 38.63 -0.82
C ALA A 640 17.37 38.34 0.63
N LEU A 641 16.87 37.12 0.91
CA LEU A 641 16.52 36.71 2.26
C LEU A 641 17.72 36.73 3.21
N ALA A 642 18.88 36.17 2.80
CA ALA A 642 20.10 36.23 3.61
C ALA A 642 20.54 37.68 3.84
N THR A 643 20.43 38.52 2.81
CA THR A 643 20.79 39.94 2.91
C THR A 643 19.92 40.66 3.93
N VAL A 644 18.61 40.42 3.91
CA VAL A 644 17.67 41.00 4.88
C VAL A 644 17.94 40.47 6.29
N LEU A 645 18.13 39.15 6.45
CA LEU A 645 18.35 38.53 7.76
C LEU A 645 19.67 38.99 8.40
N THR A 646 20.74 39.16 7.61
CA THR A 646 22.08 39.46 8.12
C THR A 646 22.48 40.92 8.02
N LEU A 647 21.68 41.75 7.34
CA LEU A 647 21.99 43.14 6.99
C LEU A 647 23.32 43.31 6.24
N ARG A 648 23.80 42.24 5.59
CA ARG A 648 25.01 42.24 4.75
C ARG A 648 24.65 41.76 3.35
N LYS A 649 25.18 42.42 2.33
CA LYS A 649 24.90 42.05 0.93
C LYS A 649 25.46 40.65 0.63
N ILE A 650 24.57 39.70 0.34
CA ILE A 650 24.90 38.34 -0.09
C ILE A 650 24.31 38.10 -1.47
N THR A 651 25.08 37.52 -2.37
CA THR A 651 24.66 37.25 -3.75
C THR A 651 24.34 35.79 -3.99
N ASP A 652 25.00 34.83 -3.35
CA ASP A 652 24.66 33.39 -3.47
C ASP A 652 24.84 32.63 -2.15
N THR A 653 23.74 32.15 -1.56
CA THR A 653 23.75 31.38 -0.31
C THR A 653 24.01 29.88 -0.51
N SER A 654 24.01 29.42 -1.76
CA SER A 654 23.87 28.01 -2.12
C SER A 654 25.09 27.42 -2.83
N PHE A 655 26.09 28.25 -3.15
CA PHE A 655 27.29 27.87 -3.89
C PHE A 655 28.19 26.94 -3.09
N GLY A 656 28.41 25.70 -3.56
CA GLY A 656 29.10 24.66 -2.80
C GLY A 656 30.62 24.83 -2.71
N PHE A 657 31.24 25.62 -3.59
CA PHE A 657 32.68 25.88 -3.58
C PHE A 657 33.02 27.00 -2.59
N ARG A 658 33.65 26.64 -1.48
CA ARG A 658 33.89 27.55 -0.34
C ARG A 658 35.22 27.22 0.32
N ALA A 659 35.85 28.20 0.92
CA ALA A 659 37.04 28.02 1.74
C ALA A 659 36.86 28.72 3.09
N MET A 660 37.36 28.12 4.18
CA MET A 660 37.31 28.71 5.52
C MET A 660 38.41 28.14 6.42
N GLY A 661 38.72 28.83 7.51
CA GLY A 661 39.60 28.26 8.55
C GLY A 661 38.98 27.01 9.19
N ALA A 662 39.80 26.00 9.50
CA ALA A 662 39.34 24.75 10.11
C ALA A 662 38.65 24.96 11.47
N ASP A 663 39.19 25.87 12.30
CA ASP A 663 38.57 26.27 13.57
C ASP A 663 37.19 26.91 13.35
N LEU A 664 37.04 27.72 12.30
CA LEU A 664 35.75 28.32 11.98
C LEU A 664 34.75 27.25 11.54
N ALA A 665 35.16 26.31 10.67
CA ALA A 665 34.32 25.23 10.18
C ALA A 665 33.75 24.36 11.31
N THR A 666 34.59 24.00 12.28
CA THR A 666 34.22 23.15 13.43
C THR A 666 33.48 23.90 14.53
N SER A 667 33.66 25.23 14.62
CA SER A 667 32.95 26.05 15.61
C SER A 667 31.45 26.20 15.31
N VAL A 668 31.00 25.98 14.07
CA VAL A 668 29.62 26.20 13.62
C VAL A 668 28.72 25.02 13.95
N THR A 669 27.56 25.30 14.55
CA THR A 669 26.57 24.28 14.84
C THR A 669 25.78 23.91 13.59
N LEU A 670 26.07 22.74 13.01
CA LEU A 670 25.36 22.18 11.86
C LEU A 670 24.39 21.07 12.31
N ARG A 671 23.09 21.29 12.10
CA ARG A 671 22.00 20.37 12.49
C ARG A 671 21.21 19.84 11.31
N GLU A 672 21.34 20.47 10.14
CA GLU A 672 20.49 20.14 9.00
C GLU A 672 21.21 19.12 8.08
N PRO A 673 20.64 17.92 7.87
CA PRO A 673 21.22 16.89 7.00
C PRO A 673 21.22 17.29 5.51
N GLN A 674 20.42 18.29 5.16
CA GLN A 674 20.32 18.92 3.85
C GLN A 674 20.14 20.42 4.05
N TYR A 675 20.53 21.25 3.08
CA TYR A 675 20.48 22.73 3.17
C TYR A 675 21.53 23.36 4.11
N GLN A 676 22.51 22.56 4.51
CA GLN A 676 23.69 22.91 5.30
C GLN A 676 24.45 24.12 4.76
N SER A 677 24.37 24.41 3.46
CA SER A 677 25.00 25.58 2.84
C SER A 677 24.56 26.89 3.51
N SER A 678 23.25 27.06 3.67
CA SER A 678 22.69 28.24 4.33
C SER A 678 22.93 28.25 5.83
N GLU A 679 22.89 27.07 6.47
CA GLU A 679 23.16 26.95 7.91
C GLU A 679 24.60 27.34 8.23
N LEU A 680 25.56 26.88 7.43
CA LEU A 680 26.97 27.21 7.55
C LEU A 680 27.21 28.72 7.33
N LEU A 681 26.72 29.28 6.23
CA LEU A 681 26.91 30.71 5.91
C LEU A 681 26.37 31.61 7.03
N LEU A 682 25.14 31.40 7.47
CA LEU A 682 24.56 32.17 8.57
C LEU A 682 25.29 31.91 9.89
N GLY A 683 25.71 30.68 10.13
CA GLY A 683 26.45 30.28 11.33
C GLY A 683 27.82 30.94 11.46
N VAL A 684 28.58 31.10 10.35
CA VAL A 684 29.86 31.82 10.34
C VAL A 684 29.65 33.32 10.51
N MET A 685 28.63 33.89 9.85
CA MET A 685 28.31 35.32 9.99
C MET A 685 27.90 35.67 11.42
N ALA A 686 27.14 34.81 12.09
CA ALA A 686 26.75 34.99 13.50
C ALA A 686 27.94 35.00 14.46
N ARG A 687 29.06 34.38 14.06
CA ARG A 687 30.33 34.36 14.81
C ARG A 687 31.20 35.58 14.53
N GLY A 688 30.74 36.51 13.70
CA GLY A 688 31.48 37.73 13.36
C GLY A 688 32.52 37.54 12.26
N ALA A 689 32.56 36.39 11.58
CA ALA A 689 33.51 36.12 10.50
C ALA A 689 33.42 37.17 9.38
N ARG A 690 34.57 37.51 8.81
CA ARG A 690 34.70 38.31 7.59
C ARG A 690 34.41 37.41 6.39
N VAL A 691 33.22 37.59 5.82
CA VAL A 691 32.73 36.78 4.68
C VAL A 691 32.98 37.55 3.38
N LEU A 692 33.66 36.91 2.43
CA LEU A 692 33.91 37.45 1.10
C LEU A 692 33.25 36.55 0.03
N GLU A 693 32.62 37.16 -0.98
CA GLU A 693 32.12 36.47 -2.16
C GLU A 693 33.07 36.71 -3.34
N VAL A 694 33.50 35.66 -4.03
CA VAL A 694 34.35 35.75 -5.22
C VAL A 694 33.61 35.28 -6.48
N PRO A 695 33.87 35.90 -7.65
CA PRO A 695 33.18 35.54 -8.90
C PRO A 695 33.70 34.20 -9.42
N LEU A 696 32.92 33.13 -9.24
CA LEU A 696 33.28 31.76 -9.68
C LEU A 696 32.29 31.22 -10.70
N SER A 697 32.74 30.23 -11.46
CA SER A 697 32.00 29.63 -12.56
C SER A 697 31.30 28.33 -12.13
N MET A 698 30.09 28.11 -12.62
CA MET A 698 29.34 26.86 -12.42
C MET A 698 28.89 26.25 -13.74
N ARG A 699 29.42 25.06 -14.03
CA ARG A 699 29.18 24.30 -15.26
C ARG A 699 27.95 23.39 -15.12
N LEU A 700 27.42 22.92 -16.25
CA LEU A 700 26.42 21.86 -16.26
C LEU A 700 27.03 20.57 -15.72
N ARG A 701 26.20 19.72 -15.10
CA ARG A 701 26.64 18.44 -14.54
C ARG A 701 27.04 17.48 -15.67
N ASN A 702 28.27 16.99 -15.65
CA ASN A 702 28.79 16.09 -16.69
C ASN A 702 28.11 14.71 -16.69
N ASN A 703 27.64 14.20 -15.53
CA ASN A 703 26.97 12.89 -15.41
C ASN A 703 26.00 12.82 -14.21
N GLY A 704 24.82 12.20 -14.40
CA GLY A 704 23.84 11.88 -13.35
C GLY A 704 22.64 12.84 -13.24
N ALA A 705 21.55 12.37 -12.61
CA ALA A 705 20.35 13.18 -12.38
C ALA A 705 20.51 14.08 -11.14
N SER A 706 20.04 15.32 -11.21
CA SER A 706 20.05 16.25 -10.07
C SER A 706 19.29 15.66 -8.87
N LYS A 707 20.00 15.52 -7.75
CA LYS A 707 19.44 15.09 -6.45
C LYS A 707 18.77 16.26 -5.69
N LYS A 708 18.83 17.50 -6.21
CA LYS A 708 18.23 18.72 -5.64
C LYS A 708 16.86 18.99 -6.28
N GLY A 709 15.81 19.16 -5.45
CA GLY A 709 14.41 19.17 -5.89
C GLY A 709 14.02 20.41 -6.72
N ARG A 710 13.26 20.21 -7.81
CA ARG A 710 12.74 21.26 -8.71
C ARG A 710 11.42 21.92 -8.23
N SER A 711 11.12 21.89 -6.93
CA SER A 711 9.79 22.24 -6.37
C SER A 711 9.82 23.47 -5.45
N LEU A 712 8.74 24.25 -5.45
CA LEU A 712 8.50 25.34 -4.47
C LEU A 712 8.66 24.88 -3.01
N TYR A 713 8.39 23.60 -2.73
CA TYR A 713 8.59 23.01 -1.41
C TYR A 713 10.06 22.93 -0.99
N TYR A 714 10.98 22.68 -1.94
CA TYR A 714 12.42 22.74 -1.68
C TYR A 714 12.82 24.15 -1.26
N GLY A 715 12.28 25.15 -1.95
CA GLY A 715 12.51 26.55 -1.62
C GLY A 715 11.96 26.97 -0.25
N ALA A 716 10.74 26.54 0.09
CA ALA A 716 10.14 26.82 1.40
C ALA A 716 10.95 26.21 2.56
N ASN A 717 11.47 24.98 2.40
CA ASN A 717 12.35 24.37 3.39
C ASN A 717 13.69 25.09 3.52
N TYR A 718 14.28 25.52 2.39
CA TYR A 718 15.50 26.31 2.40
C TYR A 718 15.31 27.62 3.19
N ALA A 719 14.23 28.37 2.93
CA ALA A 719 13.88 29.57 3.69
C ALA A 719 13.62 29.28 5.17
N ARG A 720 12.97 28.15 5.51
CA ARG A 720 12.76 27.72 6.89
C ARG A 720 14.08 27.43 7.62
N VAL A 721 15.04 26.80 6.94
CA VAL A 721 16.38 26.55 7.51
C VAL A 721 17.13 27.86 7.73
N MET A 722 17.09 28.78 6.76
CA MET A 722 17.69 30.11 6.89
C MET A 722 17.14 30.89 8.08
N THR A 723 15.81 31.06 8.12
CA THR A 723 15.12 31.79 9.20
C THR A 723 15.30 31.11 10.55
N GLY A 724 15.23 29.78 10.60
CA GLY A 724 15.46 29.01 11.83
C GLY A 724 16.91 29.10 12.33
N THR A 725 17.89 29.10 11.42
CA THR A 725 19.31 29.28 11.77
C THR A 725 19.56 30.70 12.24
N TRP A 726 19.02 31.70 11.54
CA TRP A 726 19.12 33.09 11.94
C TRP A 726 18.52 33.32 13.33
N LEU A 727 17.29 32.85 13.58
CA LEU A 727 16.66 32.96 14.89
C LEU A 727 17.51 32.29 15.98
N ARG A 728 18.05 31.10 15.69
CA ARG A 728 18.90 30.36 16.64
C ARG A 728 20.21 31.08 16.94
N GLU A 729 20.93 31.53 15.92
CA GLU A 729 22.31 32.01 16.05
C GLU A 729 22.40 33.52 16.32
N PHE A 730 21.48 34.33 15.81
CA PHE A 730 21.49 35.80 15.94
C PHE A 730 20.55 36.31 17.03
N VAL A 731 19.40 35.67 17.25
CA VAL A 731 18.37 36.17 18.19
C VAL A 731 18.41 35.44 19.53
N LEU A 732 18.39 34.10 19.51
CA LEU A 732 18.28 33.28 20.71
C LEU A 732 19.63 33.01 21.39
N ARG A 733 20.74 33.34 20.74
CA ARG A 733 22.09 33.14 21.28
C ARG A 733 22.46 34.30 22.21
N ARG A 734 22.25 34.15 23.52
CA ARG A 734 22.77 35.11 24.52
C ARG A 734 24.29 34.98 24.66
N ARG A 735 25.02 36.10 24.54
CA ARG A 735 26.44 36.21 24.88
C ARG A 735 26.58 36.36 26.40
N THR A 736 27.47 35.59 27.02
CA THR A 736 27.99 35.91 28.36
C THR A 736 29.12 36.93 28.24
N ARG A 737 29.44 37.62 29.34
CA ARG A 737 30.48 38.67 29.41
C ARG A 737 31.89 38.16 29.03
N ASP A 738 32.12 36.85 29.11
CA ASP A 738 33.40 36.17 28.81
C ASP A 738 33.32 35.24 27.58
N GLY A 739 32.23 35.28 26.80
CA GLY A 739 32.13 34.56 25.52
C GLY A 739 31.93 33.04 25.58
N ARG A 740 31.82 32.39 26.76
CA ARG A 740 31.50 30.94 26.87
C ARG A 740 29.99 30.67 26.93
N ALA A 741 29.55 29.63 26.22
CA ALA A 741 28.15 29.21 26.13
C ALA A 741 27.72 28.36 27.35
N VAL A 742 26.59 28.69 27.97
CA VAL A 742 25.94 27.90 29.03
C VAL A 742 24.51 27.58 28.60
N ARG A 743 24.09 26.31 28.72
CA ARG A 743 22.71 25.87 28.49
C ARG A 743 21.83 26.28 29.67
N THR A 744 20.65 26.84 29.42
CA THR A 744 19.57 26.81 30.42
C THR A 744 18.66 25.63 30.13
N SER A 745 18.43 24.86 31.20
CA SER A 745 17.38 23.85 31.39
C SER A 745 16.02 24.29 30.88
#